data_AF-A0A2N8UAL0-F1
#
_entry.id   AF-A0A2N8UAL0-F1
#
_cell.length_a   1.000
_cell.length_b   1.000
_cell.length_c   1.000
_cell.angle_alpha   90.00
_cell.angle_beta   90.00
_cell.angle_gamma   90.00
#
_symmetry.space_group_name_H-M   'P 1'
#
loop_
_entity.id
_entity.type
_entity.pdbx_description
1 polymer ?
#
loop_
_entity_poly.entity_id
_entity_poly.type
_entity_poly.pdbx_seq_one_letter_code
_entity_poly.pdbx_strand_id
1 'polypeptide(L)'
;MKVIASLAALLGLVQLATSLPAPLAARNNADAAASSSNGFDQQTSAYTASSAFPTSMFASYYNSPASMTAEPRPVVTDVQRNSVFPDILANPTILPLGPSSSEAVYPVATGTASPDIVSQVRKELTDIFSSSSANCTKCTDALKSAQKLARQSPKDVPAMLIEMCTKYSYKSASTCAKSYAPQVLGSVYSQILSYADFSANSTDAQYMCNIVVGSSTSNCSLPKPRHLDDTFLDNWFYGKRTPPSSYNKNVGEPTENGKDLRVLHMSDIHVDPRYFVGGEAACTNGRCCRADAYNSTLSNGNFTQGMLPKSNISEVSTYWGNFKCDTPWSLVLSTLEAVTPLNGGDEVDMSIHTGDMVVHDLVQFISQDLVKYTHQSLYDSIRSMLGKGPVFNAIGNHDSSPSDFASQGALPDGRSDQLSWDWDNLARLWEAEGWFNHAQAEQVRSHYAGYSVTPRKGLRIIAINTDFWYKNNVFNMIHTQNPDYSGSLRFLTDELFHAEKRGERVWIVGHVLTGWDGSNPLDNPTNLFYQIVDRFAPHVIAHIFFGHTHEDQFNVFYTNNGTSKAAAAAKAVSFMAPSITPGNNVNPALRIMHVNASTYEVMDYHQFYTRVPTFPDLPSSSHGPIYEYLYSARSAYGNFTASNANSSHPVAGGMWPASAPLNATFWAKLTEEMAVRKELVQQFTVYQGRNSPKSPKCTTDDCVKAKICYMQSGSAILGKQCPQGFGSVQS
;
A
#
# COMPACT_ATOMS: atom_id res chain seq x y z
N MET A 1 -28.20 -4.21 -28.47
CA MET A 1 -26.93 -3.81 -29.13
C MET A 1 -25.97 -3.02 -28.22
N LYS A 2 -26.34 -2.65 -26.98
CA LYS A 2 -25.42 -2.11 -25.94
C LYS A 2 -25.03 -3.12 -24.83
N VAL A 3 -25.17 -4.43 -25.09
CA VAL A 3 -24.98 -5.52 -24.08
C VAL A 3 -24.04 -6.64 -24.60
N ILE A 4 -23.43 -6.45 -25.78
CA ILE A 4 -22.50 -7.43 -26.39
C ILE A 4 -21.03 -7.07 -26.08
N ALA A 5 -20.78 -5.97 -25.35
CA ALA A 5 -19.44 -5.44 -25.07
C ALA A 5 -18.82 -5.87 -23.72
N SER A 6 -19.50 -6.71 -22.93
CA SER A 6 -19.21 -6.83 -21.48
C SER A 6 -18.66 -8.18 -21.05
N LEU A 7 -17.76 -8.80 -21.84
CA LEU A 7 -17.17 -10.09 -21.46
C LEU A 7 -15.77 -10.43 -21.99
N ALA A 8 -15.12 -9.47 -22.66
CA ALA A 8 -13.67 -9.48 -22.86
C ALA A 8 -12.91 -8.79 -21.71
N ALA A 9 -13.58 -8.60 -20.57
CA ALA A 9 -12.96 -7.99 -19.41
C ALA A 9 -12.12 -9.04 -18.73
N LEU A 10 -10.86 -9.20 -19.08
CA LEU A 10 -9.90 -9.77 -18.15
C LEU A 10 -9.09 -8.64 -17.49
N LEU A 11 -9.36 -7.35 -17.78
CA LEU A 11 -8.32 -6.31 -17.69
C LEU A 11 -8.80 -4.84 -17.61
N GLY A 12 -9.20 -4.41 -16.41
CA GLY A 12 -8.95 -3.05 -15.90
C GLY A 12 -9.87 -1.90 -16.36
N LEU A 13 -10.51 -1.24 -15.38
CA LEU A 13 -10.66 0.22 -15.28
C LEU A 13 -11.10 0.54 -13.84
N VAL A 14 -10.18 1.11 -13.05
CA VAL A 14 -10.48 1.93 -11.87
C VAL A 14 -10.63 3.36 -12.39
N GLN A 15 -11.76 4.02 -12.13
CA GLN A 15 -11.88 5.47 -12.27
C GLN A 15 -12.70 6.07 -11.13
N LEU A 16 -12.05 7.01 -10.45
CA LEU A 16 -12.57 7.87 -9.39
C LEU A 16 -13.67 8.80 -9.90
N ALA A 17 -14.68 9.01 -9.07
CA ALA A 17 -15.72 10.03 -9.27
C ALA A 17 -15.30 11.33 -8.56
N THR A 18 -15.17 12.43 -9.31
CA THR A 18 -14.93 13.78 -8.79
C THR A 18 -16.17 14.66 -9.03
N SER A 19 -16.65 15.38 -8.01
CA SER A 19 -17.66 16.44 -8.15
C SER A 19 -17.18 17.76 -7.53
N LEU A 20 -17.44 18.87 -8.23
CA LEU A 20 -16.93 20.23 -7.98
C LEU A 20 -17.63 20.93 -6.79
N PRO A 21 -16.94 21.80 -6.02
CA PRO A 21 -17.56 22.63 -4.98
C PRO A 21 -17.70 24.12 -5.38
N ALA A 22 -18.63 24.81 -4.71
CA ALA A 22 -18.86 26.27 -4.74
C ALA A 22 -18.28 26.94 -3.45
N PRO A 23 -18.11 28.28 -3.40
CA PRO A 23 -17.05 28.92 -2.62
C PRO A 23 -17.36 29.24 -1.15
N LEU A 24 -16.25 29.45 -0.43
CA LEU A 24 -16.03 29.64 1.01
C LEU A 24 -16.64 30.90 1.66
N ALA A 25 -16.86 30.81 2.97
CA ALA A 25 -16.81 31.93 3.92
C ALA A 25 -15.97 31.52 5.15
N ALA A 26 -15.21 32.48 5.67
CA ALA A 26 -14.11 32.31 6.63
C ALA A 26 -14.50 32.48 8.12
N ARG A 27 -13.51 32.17 8.99
CA ARG A 27 -13.34 32.53 10.43
C ARG A 27 -13.98 31.58 11.47
N ASN A 28 -13.43 31.30 12.66
CA ASN A 28 -12.39 31.94 13.48
C ASN A 28 -11.78 30.97 14.53
N ASN A 29 -10.65 31.39 15.10
CA ASN A 29 -9.81 30.81 16.16
C ASN A 29 -10.50 30.18 17.38
N ALA A 30 -9.83 29.19 17.97
CA ALA A 30 -9.95 28.88 19.40
C ALA A 30 -8.56 28.51 19.97
N ASP A 31 -8.09 29.34 20.90
CA ASP A 31 -6.88 29.18 21.69
C ASP A 31 -6.95 27.93 22.59
N ALA A 32 -5.84 27.21 22.72
CA ALA A 32 -5.66 26.11 23.66
C ALA A 32 -4.68 26.50 24.76
N ALA A 33 -5.14 26.43 26.01
CA ALA A 33 -4.36 26.63 27.21
C ALA A 33 -3.42 25.44 27.47
N ALA A 34 -2.16 25.76 27.74
CA ALA A 34 -1.08 24.82 28.05
C ALA A 34 -1.16 24.30 29.49
N SER A 35 -0.87 23.01 29.70
CA SER A 35 -0.17 22.57 30.90
C SER A 35 0.63 21.27 30.66
N SER A 36 1.92 21.40 30.94
CA SER A 36 3.03 20.44 31.09
C SER A 36 2.76 18.93 31.01
N SER A 37 3.28 18.31 29.94
CA SER A 37 4.00 17.04 29.99
C SER A 37 5.13 17.12 28.96
N ASN A 38 6.29 16.52 29.21
CA ASN A 38 7.52 16.58 28.40
C ASN A 38 7.33 15.94 26.99
N GLY A 39 6.46 16.52 26.17
CA GLY A 39 6.33 16.27 24.73
C GLY A 39 7.36 17.10 23.96
N PHE A 40 7.54 16.81 22.67
CA PHE A 40 8.32 17.62 21.74
C PHE A 40 8.28 19.12 22.10
N ASP A 41 9.43 19.67 22.51
CA ASP A 41 9.54 21.08 22.92
C ASP A 41 9.05 22.00 21.78
N GLN A 42 8.57 23.20 22.14
CA GLN A 42 8.11 24.24 21.21
C GLN A 42 9.09 24.59 20.06
N GLN A 43 10.32 24.08 20.07
CA GLN A 43 11.33 24.25 19.01
C GLN A 43 11.11 23.40 17.75
N THR A 44 10.24 22.37 17.75
CA THR A 44 10.02 21.47 16.59
C THR A 44 8.65 21.64 15.93
N SER A 45 8.09 22.85 15.93
CA SER A 45 6.75 23.10 15.36
C SER A 45 6.72 23.04 13.84
N ALA A 46 7.86 23.29 13.18
CA ALA A 46 7.99 23.20 11.74
C ALA A 46 9.46 23.08 11.28
N TYR A 47 9.65 22.61 10.04
CA TYR A 47 10.91 22.66 9.30
C TYR A 47 10.68 23.31 7.94
N THR A 48 11.53 24.27 7.57
CA THR A 48 11.50 24.92 6.25
C THR A 48 12.62 24.35 5.39
N ALA A 49 12.27 23.62 4.34
CA ALA A 49 13.26 23.04 3.43
C ALA A 49 14.03 24.12 2.67
N SER A 50 15.24 23.77 2.23
CA SER A 50 16.01 24.58 1.30
C SER A 50 15.30 24.69 -0.05
N SER A 51 15.39 25.84 -0.71
CA SER A 51 14.99 25.97 -2.12
C SER A 51 16.02 25.33 -3.07
N ALA A 52 17.26 25.16 -2.63
CA ALA A 52 18.29 24.49 -3.41
C ALA A 52 18.19 22.98 -3.27
N PHE A 53 18.25 22.28 -4.40
CA PHE A 53 18.33 20.82 -4.41
C PHE A 53 19.70 20.34 -3.89
N PRO A 54 19.76 19.31 -3.03
CA PRO A 54 21.00 18.78 -2.48
C PRO A 54 21.79 17.99 -3.54
N THR A 55 22.47 18.70 -4.43
CA THR A 55 23.23 18.14 -5.57
C THR A 55 24.42 17.25 -5.16
N SER A 56 24.82 17.24 -3.89
CA SER A 56 25.82 16.30 -3.37
C SER A 56 25.23 14.94 -2.99
N MET A 57 23.89 14.77 -3.05
CA MET A 57 23.24 13.52 -2.69
C MET A 57 23.69 12.39 -3.62
N PHE A 58 23.71 12.62 -4.93
CA PHE A 58 24.17 11.65 -5.90
C PHE A 58 25.52 12.05 -6.50
N ALA A 59 26.35 11.07 -6.85
CA ALA A 59 27.69 11.32 -7.39
C ALA A 59 27.68 12.13 -8.70
N SER A 60 26.63 11.98 -9.51
CA SER A 60 26.43 12.73 -10.75
C SER A 60 24.96 12.68 -11.19
N TYR A 61 24.61 13.50 -12.18
CA TYR A 61 23.25 13.62 -12.72
C TYR A 61 23.28 13.64 -14.24
N TYR A 62 22.32 12.96 -14.87
CA TYR A 62 22.10 13.08 -16.31
C TYR A 62 21.55 14.45 -16.70
N ASN A 63 20.87 15.10 -15.77
CA ASN A 63 20.41 16.47 -15.87
C ASN A 63 20.42 17.08 -14.47
N SER A 64 21.08 18.23 -14.31
CA SER A 64 21.09 19.02 -13.07
C SER A 64 20.70 20.46 -13.39
N PRO A 65 19.40 20.77 -13.47
CA PRO A 65 18.91 22.10 -13.79
C PRO A 65 19.42 23.15 -12.80
N ALA A 66 19.82 24.32 -13.31
CA ALA A 66 20.28 25.44 -12.47
C ALA A 66 19.14 26.16 -11.72
N SER A 67 17.89 25.84 -12.06
CA SER A 67 16.66 26.38 -11.47
C SER A 67 15.57 25.31 -11.44
N MET A 68 14.47 25.59 -10.76
CA MET A 68 13.29 24.72 -10.62
C MET A 68 12.47 24.53 -11.93
N THR A 69 13.15 24.47 -13.08
CA THR A 69 12.54 24.33 -14.42
C THR A 69 12.37 22.89 -14.86
N ALA A 70 13.09 21.95 -14.23
CA ALA A 70 12.97 20.51 -14.42
C ALA A 70 13.50 19.80 -13.17
N GLU A 71 13.14 18.52 -12.99
CA GLU A 71 13.71 17.71 -11.93
C GLU A 71 15.19 17.38 -12.22
N PRO A 72 16.06 17.38 -11.19
CA PRO A 72 17.34 16.69 -11.24
C PRO A 72 17.13 15.20 -11.50
N ARG A 73 18.01 14.61 -12.32
CA ARG A 73 17.90 13.22 -12.76
C ARG A 73 19.14 12.45 -12.33
N PRO A 74 19.12 11.80 -11.16
CA PRO A 74 20.27 11.12 -10.58
C PRO A 74 20.84 10.02 -11.48
N VAL A 75 22.17 9.97 -11.57
CA VAL A 75 22.89 8.81 -12.11
C VAL A 75 23.07 7.82 -10.97
N VAL A 76 22.45 6.65 -11.09
CA VAL A 76 22.40 5.62 -10.04
C VAL A 76 23.18 4.41 -10.50
N THR A 77 24.05 3.89 -9.62
CA THR A 77 24.87 2.71 -9.90
C THR A 77 24.21 1.49 -9.31
N ASP A 78 23.95 0.47 -10.13
CA ASP A 78 23.43 -0.82 -9.70
C ASP A 78 24.53 -1.59 -8.94
N VAL A 79 24.32 -1.83 -7.64
CA VAL A 79 25.24 -2.61 -6.79
C VAL A 79 25.43 -4.04 -7.30
N GLN A 80 24.43 -4.65 -7.92
CA GLN A 80 24.54 -6.01 -8.47
C GLN A 80 25.41 -6.05 -9.73
N ARG A 81 25.19 -5.11 -10.66
CA ARG A 81 25.85 -5.11 -11.97
C ARG A 81 27.16 -4.33 -12.00
N ASN A 82 27.41 -3.51 -10.98
CA ASN A 82 28.49 -2.52 -10.93
C ASN A 82 28.49 -1.62 -12.19
N SER A 83 27.29 -1.21 -12.61
CA SER A 83 27.06 -0.41 -13.79
C SER A 83 25.93 0.60 -13.56
N VAL A 84 25.97 1.70 -14.28
CA VAL A 84 24.96 2.75 -14.18
C VAL A 84 23.65 2.33 -14.87
N PHE A 85 22.52 2.58 -14.22
CA PHE A 85 21.19 2.43 -14.83
C PHE A 85 20.96 3.42 -15.96
N PRO A 86 20.33 3.03 -17.08
CA PRO A 86 20.20 3.90 -18.25
C PRO A 86 19.26 5.09 -18.00
N ASP A 87 19.62 6.24 -18.59
CA ASP A 87 18.88 7.51 -18.52
C ASP A 87 17.37 7.39 -18.82
N ILE A 88 17.00 6.45 -19.70
CA ILE A 88 15.63 6.23 -20.17
C ILE A 88 14.65 5.88 -19.03
N LEU A 89 15.13 5.31 -17.92
CA LEU A 89 14.28 4.99 -16.75
C LEU A 89 13.78 6.25 -16.03
N ALA A 90 14.58 7.31 -16.08
CA ALA A 90 14.36 8.59 -15.41
C ALA A 90 14.25 9.77 -16.40
N ASN A 91 13.95 9.50 -17.68
CA ASN A 91 13.78 10.57 -18.66
C ASN A 91 12.30 11.01 -18.72
N PRO A 92 11.97 12.28 -18.42
CA PRO A 92 10.58 12.75 -18.41
C PRO A 92 9.96 12.83 -19.80
N THR A 93 10.76 12.94 -20.86
CA THR A 93 10.28 13.23 -22.22
C THR A 93 10.37 12.05 -23.17
N ILE A 94 11.21 11.07 -22.87
CA ILE A 94 11.39 9.85 -23.66
C ILE A 94 10.88 8.68 -22.81
N LEU A 95 9.80 8.05 -23.25
CA LEU A 95 9.22 6.92 -22.54
C LEU A 95 9.96 5.63 -22.89
N PRO A 96 10.11 4.70 -21.93
CA PRO A 96 10.72 3.41 -22.20
C PRO A 96 9.88 2.60 -23.20
N LEU A 97 10.55 1.72 -23.96
CA LEU A 97 9.87 0.80 -24.90
C LEU A 97 9.01 -0.25 -24.18
N GLY A 98 9.26 -0.44 -22.89
CA GLY A 98 8.56 -1.33 -21.97
C GLY A 98 9.50 -2.34 -21.31
N PRO A 99 8.94 -3.33 -20.60
CA PRO A 99 9.73 -4.35 -19.90
C PRO A 99 10.57 -5.18 -20.88
N SER A 100 11.64 -5.80 -20.38
CA SER A 100 12.44 -6.74 -21.15
C SER A 100 11.61 -7.96 -21.55
N SER A 101 11.86 -8.53 -22.73
CA SER A 101 11.22 -9.79 -23.13
C SER A 101 11.54 -10.95 -22.19
N SER A 102 12.63 -10.87 -21.42
CA SER A 102 12.98 -11.83 -20.37
C SER A 102 12.03 -11.84 -19.17
N GLU A 103 11.23 -10.78 -19.00
CA GLU A 103 10.22 -10.69 -17.94
C GLU A 103 8.94 -11.49 -18.31
N ALA A 104 8.84 -11.98 -19.55
CA ALA A 104 7.75 -12.85 -19.97
C ALA A 104 7.95 -14.29 -19.45
N VAL A 105 7.30 -14.62 -18.33
CA VAL A 105 7.34 -15.97 -17.74
C VAL A 105 6.06 -16.72 -18.06
N TYR A 106 6.18 -17.81 -18.83
CA TYR A 106 5.06 -18.65 -19.23
C TYR A 106 4.95 -19.92 -18.37
N PRO A 107 3.73 -20.48 -18.21
CA PRO A 107 3.58 -21.80 -17.61
C PRO A 107 4.11 -22.88 -18.55
N VAL A 108 4.46 -24.03 -18.00
CA VAL A 108 4.77 -25.23 -18.77
C VAL A 108 3.46 -25.80 -19.34
N ALA A 109 3.47 -26.14 -20.63
CA ALA A 109 2.31 -26.77 -21.26
C ALA A 109 2.06 -28.15 -20.63
N THR A 110 0.82 -28.40 -20.21
CA THR A 110 0.38 -29.66 -19.56
C THR A 110 -0.58 -30.45 -20.43
N GLY A 111 -1.19 -29.82 -21.44
CA GLY A 111 -2.09 -30.47 -22.40
C GLY A 111 -1.36 -30.94 -23.66
N THR A 112 -1.91 -31.95 -24.32
CA THR A 112 -1.43 -32.39 -25.64
C THR A 112 -1.60 -31.27 -26.65
N ALA A 113 -0.52 -30.88 -27.33
CA ALA A 113 -0.57 -29.84 -28.34
C ALA A 113 -1.48 -30.27 -29.51
N SER A 114 -2.62 -29.59 -29.69
CA SER A 114 -3.44 -29.72 -30.89
C SER A 114 -3.10 -28.62 -31.89
N PRO A 115 -2.81 -28.92 -33.17
CA PRO A 115 -2.46 -27.92 -34.18
C PRO A 115 -3.55 -26.84 -34.40
N ASP A 116 -4.80 -27.16 -34.08
CA ASP A 116 -5.98 -26.32 -34.29
C ASP A 116 -6.52 -25.66 -33.01
N ILE A 117 -5.84 -25.81 -31.86
CA ILE A 117 -6.34 -25.34 -30.56
C ILE A 117 -6.65 -23.84 -30.57
N VAL A 118 -5.82 -23.04 -31.22
CA VAL A 118 -6.01 -21.58 -31.33
C VAL A 118 -7.31 -21.28 -32.08
N SER A 119 -7.55 -21.92 -33.22
CA SER A 119 -8.78 -21.74 -33.99
C SER A 119 -10.02 -22.27 -33.27
N GLN A 120 -9.90 -23.40 -32.57
CA GLN A 120 -10.97 -23.97 -31.79
C GLN A 120 -11.38 -23.02 -30.66
N VAL A 121 -10.43 -22.58 -29.83
CA VAL A 121 -10.70 -21.70 -28.69
C VAL A 121 -11.22 -20.34 -29.18
N ARG A 122 -10.68 -19.78 -30.27
CA ARG A 122 -11.23 -18.56 -30.90
C ARG A 122 -12.72 -18.69 -31.22
N LYS A 123 -13.11 -19.82 -31.83
CA LYS A 123 -14.50 -20.11 -32.18
C LYS A 123 -15.34 -20.28 -30.93
N GLU A 124 -14.91 -21.08 -29.96
CA GLU A 124 -15.60 -21.28 -28.68
C GLU A 124 -15.85 -19.96 -27.95
N LEU A 125 -14.82 -19.11 -27.81
CA LEU A 125 -14.95 -17.79 -27.19
C LEU A 125 -15.93 -16.89 -27.94
N THR A 126 -15.87 -16.87 -29.28
CA THR A 126 -16.81 -16.10 -30.09
C THR A 126 -18.25 -16.58 -29.89
N ASP A 127 -18.46 -17.90 -29.88
CA ASP A 127 -19.76 -18.53 -29.65
C ASP A 127 -20.29 -18.17 -28.24
N ILE A 128 -19.46 -18.29 -27.20
CA ILE A 128 -19.79 -17.93 -25.80
C ILE A 128 -20.20 -16.47 -25.70
N PHE A 129 -19.40 -15.55 -26.25
CA PHE A 129 -19.69 -14.12 -26.17
C PHE A 129 -20.95 -13.72 -26.94
N SER A 130 -21.25 -14.41 -28.05
CA SER A 130 -22.46 -14.21 -28.86
C SER A 130 -23.74 -14.84 -28.28
N SER A 131 -23.60 -15.74 -27.30
CA SER A 131 -24.74 -16.46 -26.71
C SER A 131 -25.71 -15.55 -25.95
N SER A 132 -26.90 -16.08 -25.61
CA SER A 132 -27.90 -15.40 -24.76
C SER A 132 -27.71 -15.67 -23.26
N SER A 133 -26.65 -16.37 -22.86
CA SER A 133 -26.36 -16.68 -21.45
C SER A 133 -26.14 -15.44 -20.60
N ALA A 134 -26.37 -15.55 -19.29
CA ALA A 134 -26.07 -14.49 -18.33
C ALA A 134 -24.57 -14.15 -18.35
N ASN A 135 -24.22 -12.90 -18.04
CA ASN A 135 -22.83 -12.45 -18.14
C ASN A 135 -21.88 -13.28 -17.28
N CYS A 136 -22.31 -13.68 -16.09
CA CYS A 136 -21.46 -14.47 -15.20
C CYS A 136 -21.17 -15.84 -15.80
N THR A 137 -22.18 -16.51 -16.36
CA THR A 137 -22.03 -17.80 -17.05
C THR A 137 -21.08 -17.68 -18.25
N LYS A 138 -21.28 -16.66 -19.09
CA LYS A 138 -20.37 -16.40 -20.22
C LYS A 138 -18.93 -16.24 -19.74
N CYS A 139 -18.72 -15.63 -18.56
CA CYS A 139 -17.38 -15.35 -18.05
C CYS A 139 -16.72 -16.64 -17.58
N THR A 140 -17.42 -17.40 -16.76
CA THR A 140 -16.92 -18.68 -16.25
C THR A 140 -16.67 -19.68 -17.38
N ASP A 141 -17.50 -19.67 -18.44
CA ASP A 141 -17.32 -20.56 -19.59
C ASP A 141 -16.18 -20.09 -20.50
N ALA A 142 -16.00 -18.78 -20.67
CA ALA A 142 -14.86 -18.22 -21.39
C ALA A 142 -13.53 -18.56 -20.70
N LEU A 143 -13.47 -18.48 -19.37
CA LEU A 143 -12.29 -18.89 -18.60
C LEU A 143 -11.95 -20.38 -18.82
N LYS A 144 -12.95 -21.27 -18.80
CA LYS A 144 -12.76 -22.70 -19.10
C LYS A 144 -12.26 -22.95 -20.52
N SER A 145 -12.78 -22.21 -21.51
CA SER A 145 -12.32 -22.33 -22.90
C SER A 145 -10.88 -21.81 -23.06
N ALA A 146 -10.57 -20.63 -22.49
CA ALA A 146 -9.24 -20.04 -22.51
C ALA A 146 -8.18 -20.90 -21.77
N GLN A 147 -8.57 -21.60 -20.70
CA GLN A 147 -7.70 -22.55 -20.00
C GLN A 147 -7.20 -23.68 -20.92
N LYS A 148 -8.00 -24.13 -21.90
CA LYS A 148 -7.54 -25.14 -22.88
C LYS A 148 -6.35 -24.61 -23.67
N LEU A 149 -6.42 -23.36 -24.12
CA LEU A 149 -5.33 -22.70 -24.82
C LEU A 149 -4.11 -22.53 -23.91
N ALA A 150 -4.30 -22.05 -22.68
CA ALA A 150 -3.22 -21.86 -21.73
C ALA A 150 -2.47 -23.15 -21.38
N ARG A 151 -3.16 -24.30 -21.32
CA ARG A 151 -2.54 -25.59 -21.01
C ARG A 151 -1.88 -26.26 -22.22
N GLN A 152 -2.36 -26.04 -23.44
CA GLN A 152 -1.81 -26.67 -24.66
C GLN A 152 -0.79 -25.80 -25.40
N SER A 153 -1.03 -24.49 -25.47
CA SER A 153 -0.14 -23.52 -26.12
C SER A 153 -0.12 -22.18 -25.37
N PRO A 154 0.52 -22.12 -24.19
CA PRO A 154 0.54 -20.92 -23.35
C PRO A 154 1.04 -19.66 -24.07
N LYS A 155 1.96 -19.81 -25.04
CA LYS A 155 2.53 -18.69 -25.79
C LYS A 155 1.54 -17.99 -26.73
N ASP A 156 0.44 -18.65 -27.09
CA ASP A 156 -0.60 -18.09 -27.95
C ASP A 156 -1.67 -17.29 -27.18
N VAL A 157 -1.71 -17.43 -25.84
CA VAL A 157 -2.68 -16.72 -24.99
C VAL A 157 -2.57 -15.19 -25.12
N PRO A 158 -1.38 -14.56 -25.09
CA PRO A 158 -1.25 -13.11 -25.30
C PRO A 158 -1.92 -12.63 -26.59
N ALA A 159 -1.68 -13.31 -27.71
CA ALA A 159 -2.27 -12.96 -29.00
C ALA A 159 -3.81 -13.11 -28.97
N MET A 160 -4.32 -14.16 -28.33
CA MET A 160 -5.76 -14.35 -28.13
C MET A 160 -6.38 -13.24 -27.28
N LEU A 161 -5.72 -12.82 -26.20
CA LEU A 161 -6.18 -11.71 -25.35
C LEU A 161 -6.25 -10.40 -26.15
N ILE A 162 -5.22 -10.10 -26.95
CA ILE A 162 -5.19 -8.90 -27.81
C ILE A 162 -6.32 -8.94 -28.84
N GLU A 163 -6.51 -10.10 -29.50
CA GLU A 163 -7.56 -10.30 -30.49
C GLU A 163 -8.95 -10.08 -29.89
N MET A 164 -9.26 -10.71 -28.75
CA MET A 164 -10.56 -10.59 -28.10
C MET A 164 -10.80 -9.17 -27.57
N CYS A 165 -9.80 -8.53 -26.95
CA CYS A 165 -9.92 -7.15 -26.48
C CYS A 165 -10.19 -6.15 -27.61
N THR A 166 -9.52 -6.34 -28.76
CA THR A 166 -9.71 -5.48 -29.92
C THR A 166 -11.06 -5.74 -30.60
N LYS A 167 -11.42 -7.01 -30.81
CA LYS A 167 -12.66 -7.42 -31.50
C LYS A 167 -13.92 -6.92 -30.79
N TYR A 168 -13.91 -6.92 -29.46
CA TYR A 168 -15.04 -6.49 -28.65
C TYR A 168 -14.90 -5.04 -28.16
N SER A 169 -13.94 -4.26 -28.71
CA SER A 169 -13.70 -2.84 -28.41
C SER A 169 -13.62 -2.53 -26.92
N TYR A 170 -12.98 -3.39 -26.15
CA TYR A 170 -12.87 -3.23 -24.71
C TYR A 170 -11.87 -2.13 -24.33
N LYS A 171 -10.77 -2.05 -25.07
CA LYS A 171 -9.84 -0.91 -25.09
C LYS A 171 -9.49 -0.58 -26.54
N SER A 172 -8.75 0.52 -26.75
CA SER A 172 -8.17 0.78 -28.06
C SER A 172 -7.24 -0.37 -28.47
N ALA A 173 -7.13 -0.65 -29.77
CA ALA A 173 -6.24 -1.70 -30.28
C ALA A 173 -4.78 -1.51 -29.78
N SER A 174 -4.32 -0.25 -29.72
CA SER A 174 -3.00 0.11 -29.19
C SER A 174 -2.87 -0.25 -27.70
N THR A 175 -3.88 0.07 -26.89
CA THR A 175 -3.88 -0.27 -25.46
C THR A 175 -3.95 -1.79 -25.25
N CYS A 176 -4.78 -2.52 -26.00
CA CYS A 176 -4.84 -3.98 -25.93
C CYS A 176 -3.46 -4.60 -26.22
N ALA A 177 -2.80 -4.16 -27.30
CA ALA A 177 -1.49 -4.66 -27.70
C ALA A 177 -0.40 -4.39 -26.65
N LYS A 178 -0.39 -3.18 -26.05
CA LYS A 178 0.59 -2.82 -25.01
C LYS A 178 0.34 -3.56 -23.70
N SER A 179 -0.90 -3.61 -23.23
CA SER A 179 -1.23 -4.24 -21.95
C SER A 179 -1.01 -5.75 -21.94
N TYR A 180 -1.32 -6.45 -23.04
CA TYR A 180 -1.22 -7.91 -23.10
C TYR A 180 -0.03 -8.41 -23.89
N ALA A 181 0.95 -7.54 -24.14
CA ALA A 181 2.25 -8.00 -24.57
C ALA A 181 2.77 -9.08 -23.59
N PRO A 182 3.50 -10.11 -24.07
CA PRO A 182 4.01 -11.19 -23.25
C PRO A 182 4.66 -10.76 -21.94
N GLN A 183 5.54 -9.76 -22.02
CA GLN A 183 6.35 -9.24 -20.92
C GLN A 183 5.63 -8.21 -20.04
N VAL A 184 4.36 -7.91 -20.32
CA VAL A 184 3.55 -6.97 -19.55
C VAL A 184 2.55 -7.76 -18.72
N LEU A 185 1.40 -8.17 -19.29
CA LEU A 185 0.44 -9.01 -18.56
C LEU A 185 0.11 -10.33 -19.29
N GLY A 186 0.47 -10.47 -20.57
CA GLY A 186 0.05 -11.61 -21.38
C GLY A 186 0.53 -12.95 -20.82
N SER A 187 1.80 -13.03 -20.42
CA SER A 187 2.38 -14.27 -19.85
C SER A 187 1.82 -14.58 -18.47
N VAL A 188 1.57 -13.58 -17.62
CA VAL A 188 0.93 -13.78 -16.30
C VAL A 188 -0.49 -14.32 -16.44
N TYR A 189 -1.31 -13.78 -17.35
CA TYR A 189 -2.64 -14.34 -17.59
C TYR A 189 -2.60 -15.74 -18.19
N SER A 190 -1.54 -16.08 -18.95
CA SER A 190 -1.31 -17.45 -19.39
C SER A 190 -1.12 -18.39 -18.20
N GLN A 191 -0.34 -17.97 -17.19
CA GLN A 191 -0.13 -18.74 -15.96
C GLN A 191 -1.44 -18.95 -15.20
N ILE A 192 -2.17 -17.88 -14.91
CA ILE A 192 -3.41 -17.95 -14.11
C ILE A 192 -4.45 -18.83 -14.80
N LEU A 193 -4.64 -18.67 -16.12
CA LEU A 193 -5.56 -19.52 -16.88
C LEU A 193 -5.13 -20.99 -16.86
N SER A 194 -3.83 -21.28 -16.83
CA SER A 194 -3.31 -22.65 -16.77
C SER A 194 -3.55 -23.29 -15.39
N TYR A 195 -3.25 -22.55 -14.32
CA TYR A 195 -3.16 -23.07 -12.96
C TYR A 195 -4.46 -22.99 -12.15
N ALA A 196 -5.34 -22.03 -12.42
CA ALA A 196 -6.59 -21.89 -11.68
C ALA A 196 -7.50 -23.12 -11.84
N ASP A 197 -8.28 -23.44 -10.80
CA ASP A 197 -9.26 -24.51 -10.86
C ASP A 197 -10.61 -23.96 -11.31
N PHE A 198 -11.03 -24.27 -12.54
CA PHE A 198 -12.35 -23.88 -13.07
C PHE A 198 -13.39 -25.01 -13.03
N SER A 199 -13.15 -26.03 -12.20
CA SER A 199 -14.14 -27.08 -11.90
C SER A 199 -15.35 -26.51 -11.15
N ALA A 200 -16.45 -27.27 -11.11
CA ALA A 200 -17.69 -26.82 -10.48
C ALA A 200 -17.60 -26.60 -8.96
N ASN A 201 -16.60 -27.21 -8.29
CA ASN A 201 -16.43 -27.12 -6.84
C ASN A 201 -15.47 -26.01 -6.40
N SER A 202 -14.79 -25.36 -7.34
CA SER A 202 -13.85 -24.28 -7.09
C SER A 202 -14.55 -22.92 -7.12
N THR A 203 -13.98 -21.97 -6.39
CA THR A 203 -14.40 -20.56 -6.38
C THR A 203 -13.55 -19.66 -7.29
N ASP A 204 -12.47 -20.16 -7.87
CA ASP A 204 -11.49 -19.35 -8.63
C ASP A 204 -12.15 -18.62 -9.80
N ALA A 205 -13.01 -19.32 -10.56
CA ALA A 205 -13.72 -18.71 -11.69
C ALA A 205 -14.61 -17.53 -11.26
N GLN A 206 -15.28 -17.64 -10.11
CA GLN A 206 -16.13 -16.56 -9.59
C GLN A 206 -15.29 -15.37 -9.12
N TYR A 207 -14.18 -15.62 -8.42
CA TYR A 207 -13.24 -14.59 -8.00
C TYR A 207 -12.61 -13.87 -9.19
N MET A 208 -12.12 -14.60 -10.19
CA MET A 208 -11.59 -14.01 -11.43
C MET A 208 -12.67 -13.18 -12.14
N CYS A 209 -13.88 -13.73 -12.31
CA CYS A 209 -14.96 -12.99 -12.93
C CYS A 209 -15.41 -11.77 -12.14
N ASN A 210 -15.36 -11.76 -10.81
CA ASN A 210 -15.75 -10.59 -10.04
C ASN A 210 -14.64 -9.53 -9.95
N ILE A 211 -13.41 -9.95 -9.69
CA ILE A 211 -12.30 -9.04 -9.35
C ILE A 211 -11.51 -8.64 -10.60
N VAL A 212 -11.04 -9.62 -11.35
CA VAL A 212 -10.16 -9.40 -12.52
C VAL A 212 -10.95 -8.86 -13.71
N VAL A 213 -12.09 -9.50 -13.96
CA VAL A 213 -13.04 -9.12 -15.02
C VAL A 213 -13.91 -7.92 -14.58
N GLY A 214 -14.10 -7.75 -13.28
CA GLY A 214 -14.89 -6.67 -12.71
C GLY A 214 -16.38 -7.01 -12.63
N SER A 215 -16.95 -6.78 -11.44
CA SER A 215 -18.34 -7.08 -11.12
C SER A 215 -19.34 -6.32 -12.00
N SER A 216 -19.03 -5.09 -12.39
CA SER A 216 -19.85 -4.28 -13.31
C SER A 216 -19.95 -4.89 -14.72
N THR A 217 -18.99 -5.74 -15.09
CA THR A 217 -18.91 -6.34 -16.43
C THR A 217 -19.44 -7.77 -16.41
N SER A 218 -18.90 -8.61 -15.51
CA SER A 218 -19.30 -10.02 -15.42
C SER A 218 -20.66 -10.22 -14.75
N ASN A 219 -21.09 -9.31 -13.89
CA ASN A 219 -22.20 -9.50 -12.97
C ASN A 219 -22.08 -10.79 -12.11
N CYS A 220 -20.86 -11.29 -11.89
CA CYS A 220 -20.62 -12.38 -10.94
C CYS A 220 -20.55 -11.82 -9.51
N SER A 221 -21.14 -12.53 -8.56
CA SER A 221 -20.99 -12.26 -7.13
C SER A 221 -19.72 -12.90 -6.57
N LEU A 222 -19.11 -12.28 -5.56
CA LEU A 222 -18.07 -12.96 -4.78
C LEU A 222 -18.67 -14.13 -3.98
N PRO A 223 -17.98 -15.27 -3.91
CA PRO A 223 -18.32 -16.35 -2.99
C PRO A 223 -18.32 -15.87 -1.54
N LYS A 224 -19.06 -16.57 -0.68
CA LYS A 224 -19.00 -16.32 0.77
C LYS A 224 -17.62 -16.69 1.31
N PRO A 225 -17.09 -15.95 2.30
CA PRO A 225 -15.84 -16.32 2.95
C PRO A 225 -15.91 -17.70 3.58
N ARG A 226 -14.79 -18.40 3.60
CA ARG A 226 -14.64 -19.71 4.23
C ARG A 226 -14.86 -19.58 5.74
N HIS A 227 -15.69 -20.46 6.28
CA HIS A 227 -15.78 -20.68 7.71
C HIS A 227 -14.53 -21.43 8.20
N LEU A 228 -13.78 -20.82 9.13
CA LEU A 228 -12.63 -21.45 9.78
C LEU A 228 -13.14 -22.15 11.04
N ASP A 229 -13.51 -23.43 10.90
CA ASP A 229 -14.03 -24.22 12.02
C ASP A 229 -12.95 -24.58 13.05
N ASP A 230 -13.38 -25.12 14.19
CA ASP A 230 -12.48 -25.47 15.28
C ASP A 230 -11.45 -26.53 14.87
N THR A 231 -11.80 -27.47 14.00
CA THR A 231 -10.85 -28.48 13.51
C THR A 231 -9.74 -27.83 12.68
N PHE A 232 -10.09 -26.89 11.79
CA PHE A 232 -9.10 -26.13 11.04
C PHE A 232 -8.19 -25.33 11.96
N LEU A 233 -8.76 -24.60 12.92
CA LEU A 233 -7.98 -23.75 13.84
C LEU A 233 -7.10 -24.58 14.80
N ASP A 234 -7.60 -25.71 15.30
CA ASP A 234 -6.84 -26.63 16.14
C ASP A 234 -5.63 -27.17 15.36
N ASN A 235 -5.82 -27.57 14.10
CA ASN A 235 -4.72 -28.00 13.24
C ASN A 235 -3.74 -26.85 12.94
N TRP A 236 -4.25 -25.65 12.64
CA TRP A 236 -3.43 -24.48 12.33
C TRP A 236 -2.52 -24.07 13.49
N PHE A 237 -3.03 -24.11 14.71
CA PHE A 237 -2.28 -23.72 15.92
C PHE A 237 -1.64 -24.90 16.64
N TYR A 238 -1.52 -26.08 16.01
CA TYR A 238 -0.95 -27.28 16.62
C TYR A 238 -1.58 -27.65 17.97
N GLY A 239 -2.89 -27.46 18.11
CA GLY A 239 -3.67 -27.65 19.34
C GLY A 239 -3.46 -26.56 20.41
N LYS A 240 -2.62 -25.55 20.17
CA LYS A 240 -2.27 -24.50 21.14
C LYS A 240 -3.05 -23.21 20.89
N ARG A 241 -4.38 -23.26 20.93
CA ARG A 241 -5.24 -22.08 20.68
C ARG A 241 -5.36 -21.11 21.85
N THR A 242 -5.12 -21.57 23.06
CA THR A 242 -5.24 -20.71 24.25
C THR A 242 -3.93 -19.96 24.47
N PRO A 243 -3.97 -18.61 24.61
CA PRO A 243 -2.79 -17.86 25.00
C PRO A 243 -2.36 -18.20 26.44
N PRO A 244 -1.10 -17.96 26.82
CA PRO A 244 -0.64 -18.17 28.20
C PRO A 244 -1.42 -17.29 29.18
N SER A 245 -1.72 -17.82 30.37
CA SER A 245 -2.47 -17.12 31.41
C SER A 245 -1.69 -15.95 32.04
N SER A 246 -0.36 -15.96 31.93
CA SER A 246 0.54 -14.91 32.40
C SER A 246 1.69 -14.70 31.43
N TYR A 247 2.12 -13.45 31.27
CA TYR A 247 3.25 -13.09 30.40
C TYR A 247 3.88 -11.77 30.88
N ASN A 248 5.17 -11.57 30.58
CA ASN A 248 5.87 -10.33 30.86
C ASN A 248 5.97 -9.50 29.58
N LYS A 249 5.54 -8.23 29.64
CA LYS A 249 5.71 -7.29 28.51
C LYS A 249 7.04 -6.54 28.56
N ASN A 250 7.66 -6.39 29.74
CA ASN A 250 8.92 -5.68 29.92
C ASN A 250 10.08 -6.61 29.57
N VAL A 251 10.42 -6.67 28.29
CA VAL A 251 11.40 -7.62 27.73
C VAL A 251 12.61 -6.93 27.10
N GLY A 252 12.47 -5.64 26.78
CA GLY A 252 13.53 -4.79 26.27
C GLY A 252 14.36 -4.14 27.37
N GLU A 253 15.29 -3.29 26.94
CA GLU A 253 16.17 -2.51 27.81
C GLU A 253 15.85 -1.02 27.65
N PRO A 254 15.89 -0.23 28.74
CA PRO A 254 15.81 1.22 28.65
C PRO A 254 16.88 1.79 27.71
N THR A 255 16.58 2.94 27.11
CA THR A 255 17.61 3.76 26.45
C THR A 255 18.59 4.30 27.49
N GLU A 256 19.77 4.73 27.07
CA GLU A 256 20.82 5.25 27.97
C GLU A 256 20.36 6.44 28.82
N ASN A 257 19.41 7.24 28.30
CA ASN A 257 18.82 8.39 28.97
C ASN A 257 17.44 8.08 29.60
N GLY A 258 17.00 6.83 29.58
CA GLY A 258 15.71 6.39 30.12
C GLY A 258 14.48 6.92 29.37
N LYS A 259 14.64 7.48 28.16
CA LYS A 259 13.56 8.01 27.33
C LYS A 259 12.98 6.94 26.39
N ASP A 260 11.81 7.23 25.83
CA ASP A 260 11.22 6.44 24.75
C ASP A 260 12.13 6.47 23.49
N LEU A 261 12.10 5.39 22.71
CA LEU A 261 12.68 5.31 21.38
C LEU A 261 11.93 6.24 20.42
N ARG A 262 12.65 6.91 19.53
CA ARG A 262 12.13 7.69 18.41
C ARG A 262 12.17 6.86 17.14
N VAL A 263 10.98 6.55 16.61
CA VAL A 263 10.83 5.65 15.46
C VAL A 263 10.12 6.37 14.32
N LEU A 264 10.76 6.51 13.17
CA LEU A 264 10.10 7.00 11.97
C LEU A 264 9.19 5.91 11.41
N HIS A 265 7.94 6.23 11.10
CA HIS A 265 7.04 5.38 10.32
C HIS A 265 6.68 6.12 9.03
N MET A 266 7.23 5.65 7.91
CA MET A 266 7.02 6.22 6.59
C MET A 266 6.48 5.18 5.62
N SER A 267 5.76 5.62 4.59
CA SER A 267 5.13 4.74 3.61
C SER A 267 4.83 5.49 2.31
N ASP A 268 4.63 4.74 1.23
CA ASP A 268 4.05 5.23 -0.03
C ASP A 268 4.80 6.49 -0.53
N ILE A 269 6.12 6.31 -0.76
CA ILE A 269 6.98 7.36 -1.30
C ILE A 269 6.57 7.63 -2.74
N HIS A 270 6.35 6.58 -3.53
CA HIS A 270 6.11 6.64 -4.98
C HIS A 270 6.94 7.73 -5.65
N VAL A 271 8.27 7.59 -5.60
CA VAL A 271 9.11 8.52 -6.33
C VAL A 271 8.84 8.34 -7.82
N ASP A 272 8.64 9.44 -8.54
CA ASP A 272 8.50 9.46 -9.98
C ASP A 272 9.79 9.98 -10.62
N PRO A 273 10.70 9.09 -11.08
CA PRO A 273 11.94 9.50 -11.72
C PRO A 273 11.74 10.27 -13.03
N ARG A 274 10.54 10.23 -13.62
CA ARG A 274 10.22 10.90 -14.88
C ARG A 274 9.17 12.00 -14.69
N TYR A 275 9.03 12.51 -13.47
CA TYR A 275 8.18 13.66 -13.16
C TYR A 275 8.52 14.83 -14.09
N PHE A 276 7.51 15.41 -14.73
CA PHE A 276 7.66 16.41 -15.78
C PHE A 276 7.14 17.78 -15.36
N VAL A 277 8.04 18.57 -14.76
CA VAL A 277 7.78 19.97 -14.39
C VAL A 277 7.30 20.78 -15.58
N GLY A 278 6.23 21.54 -15.39
CA GLY A 278 5.58 22.30 -16.45
C GLY A 278 4.58 21.51 -17.30
N GLY A 279 4.43 20.19 -17.07
CA GLY A 279 3.44 19.33 -17.71
C GLY A 279 2.00 19.51 -17.16
N GLU A 280 1.10 18.64 -17.60
CA GLU A 280 -0.30 18.59 -17.13
C GLU A 280 -0.41 17.86 -15.78
N ALA A 281 -0.87 18.58 -14.75
CA ALA A 281 -1.08 18.06 -13.40
C ALA A 281 -2.55 17.70 -13.09
N ALA A 282 -3.51 18.09 -13.93
CA ALA A 282 -4.93 17.76 -13.78
C ALA A 282 -5.45 16.92 -14.96
N CYS A 283 -4.65 15.93 -15.36
CA CYS A 283 -4.93 15.00 -16.46
C CYS A 283 -6.16 14.10 -16.22
N THR A 284 -6.61 13.45 -17.30
CA THR A 284 -7.77 12.54 -17.32
C THR A 284 -7.40 11.11 -17.74
N ASN A 285 -6.10 10.82 -17.95
CA ASN A 285 -5.62 9.58 -18.56
C ASN A 285 -4.73 8.72 -17.64
N GLY A 286 -4.72 8.97 -16.33
CA GLY A 286 -3.96 8.18 -15.36
C GLY A 286 -3.29 9.04 -14.29
N ARG A 287 -2.07 8.66 -13.89
CA ARG A 287 -1.19 9.48 -13.04
C ARG A 287 -0.64 10.66 -13.86
N CYS A 288 -0.73 11.86 -13.30
CA CYS A 288 -0.42 13.10 -14.03
C CYS A 288 1.05 13.50 -13.85
N CYS A 289 1.42 14.70 -14.32
CA CYS A 289 2.78 15.26 -14.28
C CYS A 289 3.81 14.42 -15.07
N ARG A 290 3.38 13.89 -16.22
CA ARG A 290 4.21 13.11 -17.13
C ARG A 290 4.11 13.69 -18.54
N ALA A 291 5.10 13.44 -19.38
CA ALA A 291 5.05 13.89 -20.78
C ALA A 291 3.97 13.19 -21.61
N ASP A 292 3.32 12.14 -21.09
CA ASP A 292 2.14 11.51 -21.68
C ASP A 292 0.82 11.84 -20.97
N ALA A 293 0.84 12.74 -19.98
CA ALA A 293 -0.36 13.20 -19.30
C ALA A 293 -1.10 14.26 -20.10
N TYR A 294 -2.43 14.13 -20.23
CA TYR A 294 -3.28 15.11 -20.91
C TYR A 294 -4.67 15.20 -20.30
N ASN A 295 -5.31 16.36 -20.47
CA ASN A 295 -6.72 16.55 -20.15
C ASN A 295 -7.57 16.43 -21.42
N SER A 296 -8.46 15.43 -21.48
CA SER A 296 -9.29 15.16 -22.65
C SER A 296 -10.37 16.23 -22.90
N THR A 297 -10.58 17.15 -21.96
CA THR A 297 -11.48 18.30 -22.15
C THR A 297 -10.79 19.47 -22.85
N LEU A 298 -9.45 19.54 -22.80
CA LEU A 298 -8.63 20.58 -23.43
C LEU A 298 -7.91 20.12 -24.70
N SER A 299 -7.75 18.81 -24.90
CA SER A 299 -7.18 18.24 -26.11
C SER A 299 -8.27 17.54 -26.94
N ASN A 300 -8.32 17.80 -28.25
CA ASN A 300 -9.31 17.23 -29.19
C ASN A 300 -9.09 15.73 -29.48
N GLY A 301 -8.63 14.94 -28.49
CA GLY A 301 -8.38 13.51 -28.60
C GLY A 301 -7.08 13.11 -29.34
N ASN A 302 -6.42 14.04 -30.03
CA ASN A 302 -5.11 13.80 -30.65
C ASN A 302 -4.00 14.34 -29.73
N PHE A 303 -3.41 13.43 -28.96
CA PHE A 303 -2.29 13.73 -28.08
C PHE A 303 -0.98 13.17 -28.66
N THR A 304 0.06 14.00 -28.72
CA THR A 304 1.44 13.55 -28.96
C THR A 304 2.21 13.74 -27.67
N GLN A 305 2.89 12.68 -27.23
CA GLN A 305 3.75 12.73 -26.05
C GLN A 305 4.78 13.86 -26.17
N GLY A 306 5.01 14.55 -25.06
CA GLY A 306 5.96 15.64 -24.96
C GLY A 306 5.37 16.85 -24.25
N MET A 307 5.95 18.02 -24.51
CA MET A 307 5.45 19.27 -23.96
C MET A 307 4.12 19.66 -24.61
N LEU A 308 3.08 19.77 -23.80
CA LEU A 308 1.79 20.30 -24.25
C LEU A 308 1.88 21.82 -24.47
N PRO A 309 1.17 22.37 -25.48
CA PRO A 309 0.95 23.81 -25.55
C PRO A 309 0.29 24.30 -24.26
N LYS A 310 0.70 25.47 -23.75
CA LYS A 310 0.14 26.03 -22.50
C LYS A 310 -1.38 26.13 -22.50
N SER A 311 -2.00 26.37 -23.66
CA SER A 311 -3.47 26.40 -23.82
C SER A 311 -4.16 25.07 -23.51
N ASN A 312 -3.42 23.97 -23.53
CA ASN A 312 -3.91 22.61 -23.34
C ASN A 312 -3.53 22.03 -21.98
N ILE A 313 -3.01 22.86 -21.06
CA ILE A 313 -2.65 22.49 -19.70
C ILE A 313 -3.70 23.08 -18.75
N SER A 314 -4.45 22.21 -18.06
CA SER A 314 -5.47 22.62 -17.08
C SER A 314 -4.89 23.01 -15.74
N GLU A 315 -3.84 22.31 -15.30
CA GLU A 315 -3.06 22.65 -14.12
C GLU A 315 -1.58 22.39 -14.43
N VAL A 316 -0.70 23.33 -14.05
CA VAL A 316 0.73 23.20 -14.30
C VAL A 316 1.37 22.33 -13.22
N SER A 317 2.12 21.32 -13.66
CA SER A 317 2.99 20.53 -12.79
C SER A 317 4.09 21.40 -12.19
N THR A 318 4.15 21.47 -10.86
CA THR A 318 5.14 22.28 -10.13
C THR A 318 6.38 21.47 -9.80
N TYR A 319 7.49 22.14 -9.49
CA TYR A 319 8.74 21.48 -9.08
C TYR A 319 8.59 20.61 -7.83
N TRP A 320 7.69 20.97 -6.90
CA TRP A 320 7.54 20.27 -5.61
C TRP A 320 6.38 19.26 -5.59
N GLY A 321 5.61 19.12 -6.67
CA GLY A 321 4.50 18.17 -6.77
C GLY A 321 3.11 18.80 -6.94
N ASN A 322 2.11 17.95 -7.19
CA ASN A 322 0.69 18.32 -7.30
C ASN A 322 -0.19 17.16 -6.80
N PHE A 323 -1.45 17.45 -6.49
CA PHE A 323 -2.39 16.49 -5.89
C PHE A 323 -2.74 15.24 -6.71
N LYS A 324 -2.45 15.20 -8.02
CA LYS A 324 -2.69 14.03 -8.88
C LYS A 324 -1.39 13.38 -9.40
N CYS A 325 -0.26 13.77 -8.83
CA CYS A 325 1.05 13.36 -9.30
C CYS A 325 1.81 12.63 -8.20
N ASP A 326 2.62 11.68 -8.61
CA ASP A 326 3.56 11.03 -7.70
C ASP A 326 4.74 11.95 -7.38
N THR A 327 5.58 11.53 -6.44
CA THR A 327 6.52 12.40 -5.74
C THR A 327 7.74 12.73 -6.61
N PRO A 328 8.00 14.01 -6.93
CA PRO A 328 9.26 14.39 -7.56
C PRO A 328 10.45 14.22 -6.60
N TRP A 329 11.67 14.11 -7.12
CA TRP A 329 12.89 13.95 -6.30
C TRP A 329 13.08 15.11 -5.33
N SER A 330 12.74 16.33 -5.73
CA SER A 330 12.75 17.51 -4.86
C SER A 330 11.94 17.29 -3.56
N LEU A 331 10.71 16.77 -3.67
CA LEU A 331 9.84 16.51 -2.54
C LEU A 331 10.32 15.30 -1.71
N VAL A 332 10.84 14.25 -2.34
CA VAL A 332 11.43 13.11 -1.61
C VAL A 332 12.57 13.58 -0.70
N LEU A 333 13.54 14.30 -1.25
CA LEU A 333 14.74 14.69 -0.52
C LEU A 333 14.43 15.72 0.57
N SER A 334 13.59 16.72 0.29
CA SER A 334 13.16 17.69 1.32
C SER A 334 12.37 17.03 2.45
N THR A 335 11.62 15.96 2.16
CA THR A 335 10.91 15.17 3.17
C THR A 335 11.87 14.40 4.06
N LEU A 336 12.89 13.74 3.50
CA LEU A 336 13.90 13.02 4.26
C LEU A 336 14.77 13.97 5.10
N GLU A 337 15.17 15.12 4.55
CA GLU A 337 15.91 16.17 5.28
C GLU A 337 15.14 16.70 6.48
N ALA A 338 13.80 16.75 6.41
CA ALA A 338 12.97 17.27 7.49
C ALA A 338 12.98 16.39 8.74
N VAL A 339 13.29 15.09 8.63
CA VAL A 339 13.13 14.12 9.72
C VAL A 339 13.99 14.48 10.93
N THR A 340 15.29 14.67 10.75
CA THR A 340 16.23 14.94 11.86
C THR A 340 15.92 16.26 12.58
N PRO A 341 15.73 17.41 11.89
CA PRO A 341 15.28 18.64 12.54
C PRO A 341 13.94 18.50 13.27
N LEU A 342 12.95 17.85 12.64
CA LEU A 342 11.64 17.63 13.26
C LEU A 342 11.70 16.63 14.40
N ASN A 343 12.75 15.81 14.50
CA ASN A 343 13.03 14.92 15.63
C ASN A 343 13.83 15.62 16.75
N GLY A 344 13.97 16.95 16.73
CA GLY A 344 14.71 17.70 17.74
C GLY A 344 16.21 17.79 17.48
N GLY A 345 16.63 17.50 16.25
CA GLY A 345 18.04 17.57 15.82
C GLY A 345 18.80 16.25 15.92
N ASP A 346 18.19 15.22 16.52
CA ASP A 346 18.78 13.88 16.64
C ASP A 346 18.27 12.94 15.53
N GLU A 347 19.12 12.02 15.08
CA GLU A 347 18.69 10.90 14.23
C GLU A 347 17.63 10.05 14.95
N VAL A 348 16.75 9.40 14.19
CA VAL A 348 15.81 8.43 14.76
C VAL A 348 16.54 7.14 15.16
N ASP A 349 16.08 6.47 16.22
CA ASP A 349 16.69 5.23 16.70
C ASP A 349 16.58 4.09 15.67
N MET A 350 15.47 4.09 14.90
CA MET A 350 15.19 3.17 13.80
C MET A 350 14.00 3.66 12.98
N SER A 351 13.81 3.08 11.80
CA SER A 351 12.72 3.41 10.89
C SER A 351 11.93 2.17 10.49
N ILE A 352 10.63 2.34 10.31
CA ILE A 352 9.74 1.40 9.64
C ILE A 352 9.32 2.05 8.32
N HIS A 353 9.50 1.31 7.23
CA HIS A 353 9.03 1.73 5.92
C HIS A 353 8.10 0.66 5.35
N THR A 354 6.82 1.01 5.19
CA THR A 354 5.77 0.03 4.83
C THR A 354 5.57 -0.11 3.33
N GLY A 355 6.59 0.11 2.50
CA GLY A 355 6.57 -0.20 1.06
C GLY A 355 6.01 0.91 0.16
N ASP A 356 5.92 0.60 -1.14
CA ASP A 356 5.48 1.48 -2.22
C ASP A 356 6.46 2.64 -2.48
N MET A 357 7.65 2.24 -2.91
CA MET A 357 8.70 3.12 -3.40
C MET A 357 8.48 3.55 -4.85
N VAL A 358 7.99 2.63 -5.68
CA VAL A 358 7.91 2.78 -7.13
C VAL A 358 6.68 3.57 -7.55
N VAL A 359 6.83 4.42 -8.56
CA VAL A 359 5.77 5.25 -9.17
C VAL A 359 4.55 4.45 -9.63
N HIS A 360 3.36 5.07 -9.58
CA HIS A 360 2.21 4.59 -10.35
C HIS A 360 2.40 4.94 -11.83
N ASP A 361 2.51 3.93 -12.69
CA ASP A 361 2.55 4.14 -14.14
C ASP A 361 1.64 3.14 -14.85
N LEU A 362 1.46 3.36 -16.15
CA LEU A 362 0.86 2.36 -17.01
C LEU A 362 1.72 1.09 -16.99
N VAL A 363 1.07 -0.07 -16.92
CA VAL A 363 1.72 -1.38 -16.74
C VAL A 363 2.84 -1.66 -17.75
N GLN A 364 2.74 -1.13 -18.98
CA GLN A 364 3.79 -1.31 -19.99
C GLN A 364 5.05 -0.46 -19.76
N PHE A 365 5.09 0.38 -18.72
CA PHE A 365 6.25 1.21 -18.37
C PHE A 365 6.88 0.83 -17.03
N ILE A 366 6.34 -0.19 -16.35
CA ILE A 366 6.93 -0.75 -15.13
C ILE A 366 7.78 -1.97 -15.49
N SER A 367 9.09 -1.89 -15.28
CA SER A 367 10.05 -2.98 -15.53
C SER A 367 10.85 -3.30 -14.28
N GLN A 368 11.46 -4.50 -14.23
CA GLN A 368 12.40 -4.85 -13.13
C GLN A 368 13.52 -3.81 -12.98
N ASP A 369 14.02 -3.24 -14.07
CA ASP A 369 15.08 -2.23 -14.00
C ASP A 369 14.59 -0.90 -13.40
N LEU A 370 13.34 -0.50 -13.65
CA LEU A 370 12.74 0.68 -12.99
C LEU A 370 12.59 0.44 -11.49
N VAL A 371 12.14 -0.75 -11.08
CA VAL A 371 12.00 -1.14 -9.67
C VAL A 371 13.38 -1.11 -8.98
N LYS A 372 14.40 -1.75 -9.57
CA LYS A 372 15.77 -1.78 -9.03
C LYS A 372 16.39 -0.39 -8.96
N TYR A 373 16.22 0.45 -9.99
CA TYR A 373 16.67 1.84 -9.98
C TYR A 373 16.04 2.60 -8.82
N THR A 374 14.74 2.44 -8.62
CA THR A 374 13.99 3.13 -7.57
C THR A 374 14.40 2.67 -6.18
N HIS A 375 14.52 1.36 -5.97
CA HIS A 375 15.01 0.79 -4.72
C HIS A 375 16.43 1.29 -4.39
N GLN A 376 17.38 1.18 -5.32
CA GLN A 376 18.76 1.64 -5.11
C GLN A 376 18.78 3.13 -4.74
N SER A 377 18.18 3.98 -5.58
CA SER A 377 18.23 5.43 -5.39
C SER A 377 17.56 5.91 -4.10
N LEU A 378 16.44 5.31 -3.70
CA LEU A 378 15.77 5.66 -2.45
C LEU A 378 16.51 5.13 -1.23
N TYR A 379 17.04 3.90 -1.26
CA TYR A 379 17.80 3.38 -0.12
C TYR A 379 19.10 4.16 0.10
N ASP A 380 19.83 4.50 -0.98
CA ASP A 380 20.99 5.40 -0.91
C ASP A 380 20.61 6.74 -0.24
N SER A 381 19.47 7.32 -0.64
CA SER A 381 18.98 8.60 -0.12
C SER A 381 18.57 8.51 1.35
N ILE A 382 17.83 7.46 1.72
CA ILE A 382 17.39 7.19 3.09
C ILE A 382 18.61 6.99 3.99
N ARG A 383 19.59 6.20 3.57
CA ARG A 383 20.83 5.99 4.32
C ARG A 383 21.60 7.29 4.52
N SER A 384 21.75 8.07 3.44
CA SER A 384 22.49 9.33 3.46
C SER A 384 21.86 10.37 4.40
N MET A 385 20.53 10.47 4.41
CA MET A 385 19.81 11.56 5.12
C MET A 385 19.31 11.19 6.51
N LEU A 386 18.93 9.93 6.75
CA LEU A 386 18.43 9.48 8.06
C LEU A 386 19.54 8.88 8.94
N GLY A 387 20.73 8.68 8.38
CA GLY A 387 21.91 8.25 9.12
C GLY A 387 21.94 6.75 9.42
N LYS A 388 22.42 6.40 10.63
CA LYS A 388 22.86 5.02 10.88
C LYS A 388 21.76 4.04 11.27
N GLY A 389 20.61 4.53 11.70
CA GLY A 389 19.48 3.71 12.15
C GLY A 389 19.05 2.68 11.09
N PRO A 390 18.73 1.44 11.49
CA PRO A 390 18.24 0.44 10.56
C PRO A 390 16.84 0.80 10.05
N VAL A 391 16.57 0.48 8.79
CA VAL A 391 15.25 0.62 8.17
C VAL A 391 14.65 -0.77 7.98
N PHE A 392 13.50 -1.01 8.62
CA PHE A 392 12.74 -2.24 8.46
C PHE A 392 11.66 -2.03 7.40
N ASN A 393 11.94 -2.57 6.22
CA ASN A 393 11.11 -2.40 5.04
C ASN A 393 10.12 -3.56 4.89
N ALA A 394 8.87 -3.26 4.55
CA ALA A 394 7.99 -4.17 3.84
C ALA A 394 7.99 -3.84 2.35
N ILE A 395 7.63 -4.82 1.52
CA ILE A 395 7.40 -4.64 0.09
C ILE A 395 5.95 -4.18 -0.09
N GLY A 396 5.75 -3.13 -0.89
CA GLY A 396 4.42 -2.68 -1.31
C GLY A 396 4.01 -3.24 -2.66
N ASN A 397 2.73 -3.09 -3.01
CA ASN A 397 2.20 -3.68 -4.24
C ASN A 397 2.85 -3.06 -5.49
N HIS A 398 3.33 -1.82 -5.44
CA HIS A 398 4.03 -1.18 -6.56
C HIS A 398 5.51 -1.57 -6.70
N ASP A 399 6.10 -2.23 -5.69
CA ASP A 399 7.53 -2.58 -5.66
C ASP A 399 7.87 -3.84 -6.49
N SER A 400 7.00 -4.22 -7.41
CA SER A 400 7.14 -5.39 -8.28
C SER A 400 6.98 -5.02 -9.76
N SER A 401 7.47 -5.90 -10.63
CA SER A 401 7.21 -5.83 -12.08
C SER A 401 6.75 -7.20 -12.59
N PRO A 402 5.51 -7.30 -13.12
CA PRO A 402 4.47 -6.24 -13.15
C PRO A 402 4.06 -5.78 -11.74
N SER A 403 3.59 -4.54 -11.60
CA SER A 403 3.05 -4.07 -10.32
C SER A 403 1.88 -4.92 -9.85
N ASP A 404 1.65 -4.88 -8.54
CA ASP A 404 0.66 -5.59 -7.74
C ASP A 404 0.92 -7.08 -7.53
N PHE A 405 1.97 -7.66 -8.12
CA PHE A 405 2.05 -9.11 -8.30
C PHE A 405 3.08 -9.74 -7.37
N ALA A 406 2.67 -10.81 -6.71
CA ALA A 406 3.55 -11.71 -5.96
C ALA A 406 3.19 -13.17 -6.29
N SER A 407 4.20 -13.99 -6.62
CA SER A 407 4.01 -15.39 -7.00
C SER A 407 3.75 -16.27 -5.78
N GLN A 408 2.70 -17.08 -5.82
CA GLN A 408 2.36 -17.98 -4.71
C GLN A 408 3.46 -19.03 -4.51
N GLY A 409 3.81 -19.34 -3.26
CA GLY A 409 4.81 -20.37 -2.96
C GLY A 409 4.45 -21.77 -3.48
N ALA A 410 3.16 -22.03 -3.68
CA ALA A 410 2.64 -23.29 -4.22
C ALA A 410 2.35 -23.23 -5.74
N LEU A 411 2.85 -22.25 -6.49
CA LEU A 411 2.75 -22.31 -7.95
C LEU A 411 3.48 -23.56 -8.48
N PRO A 412 2.89 -24.28 -9.47
CA PRO A 412 3.48 -25.50 -10.01
C PRO A 412 4.72 -25.20 -10.87
N ASP A 413 5.22 -26.24 -11.56
CA ASP A 413 6.20 -26.19 -12.67
C ASP A 413 7.46 -25.31 -12.49
N GLY A 414 7.87 -25.08 -11.24
CA GLY A 414 9.06 -24.30 -10.91
C GLY A 414 8.87 -22.80 -11.14
N ARG A 415 7.69 -22.28 -10.76
CA ARG A 415 7.32 -20.86 -10.90
C ARG A 415 6.96 -20.17 -9.58
N SER A 416 7.15 -20.85 -8.45
CA SER A 416 6.92 -20.28 -7.12
C SER A 416 7.88 -19.14 -6.80
N ASP A 417 9.12 -19.19 -7.28
CA ASP A 417 10.21 -18.24 -7.03
C ASP A 417 10.42 -17.22 -8.16
N GLN A 418 9.52 -17.16 -9.16
CA GLN A 418 9.73 -16.34 -10.36
C GLN A 418 9.84 -14.83 -10.06
N LEU A 419 9.29 -14.36 -8.92
CA LEU A 419 9.38 -12.98 -8.44
C LEU A 419 10.35 -12.82 -7.25
N SER A 420 11.09 -13.86 -6.85
CA SER A 420 12.08 -13.79 -5.76
C SER A 420 13.29 -12.91 -6.09
N TRP A 421 13.48 -12.52 -7.36
CA TRP A 421 14.52 -11.56 -7.76
C TRP A 421 14.45 -10.25 -6.98
N ASP A 422 13.26 -9.84 -6.52
CA ASP A 422 13.10 -8.60 -5.77
C ASP A 422 13.57 -8.76 -4.32
N TRP A 423 13.22 -9.86 -3.64
CA TRP A 423 13.79 -10.20 -2.34
C TRP A 423 15.32 -10.30 -2.37
N ASP A 424 15.86 -10.87 -3.45
CA ASP A 424 17.30 -10.90 -3.69
C ASP A 424 17.90 -9.50 -3.87
N ASN A 425 17.22 -8.63 -4.59
CA ASN A 425 17.63 -7.24 -4.75
C ASN A 425 17.61 -6.50 -3.40
N LEU A 426 16.51 -6.57 -2.68
CA LEU A 426 16.32 -5.92 -1.37
C LEU A 426 17.34 -6.38 -0.33
N ALA A 427 17.56 -7.69 -0.20
CA ALA A 427 18.57 -8.23 0.70
C ALA A 427 19.97 -7.69 0.39
N ARG A 428 20.32 -7.57 -0.90
CA ARG A 428 21.60 -7.01 -1.34
C ARG A 428 21.74 -5.54 -0.96
N LEU A 429 20.70 -4.76 -1.18
CA LEU A 429 20.70 -3.32 -0.89
C LEU A 429 20.76 -3.07 0.62
N TRP A 430 19.97 -3.77 1.42
CA TRP A 430 19.98 -3.58 2.87
C TRP A 430 21.31 -4.02 3.53
N GLU A 431 21.99 -5.01 2.95
CA GLU A 431 23.36 -5.38 3.33
C GLU A 431 24.36 -4.27 2.93
N ALA A 432 24.25 -3.74 1.71
CA ALA A 432 25.13 -2.68 1.21
C ALA A 432 25.02 -1.38 2.03
N GLU A 433 23.80 -0.99 2.43
CA GLU A 433 23.58 0.17 3.30
C GLU A 433 24.00 -0.07 4.76
N GLY A 434 24.30 -1.32 5.11
CA GLY A 434 24.72 -1.73 6.45
C GLY A 434 23.57 -1.77 7.46
N TRP A 435 22.31 -1.85 7.01
CA TRP A 435 21.17 -2.05 7.89
C TRP A 435 21.12 -3.49 8.40
N PHE A 436 21.45 -4.45 7.54
CA PHE A 436 21.52 -5.88 7.87
C PHE A 436 22.94 -6.41 7.71
N ASN A 437 23.34 -7.30 8.61
CA ASN A 437 24.54 -8.11 8.41
C ASN A 437 24.27 -9.22 7.39
N HIS A 438 25.33 -9.89 6.95
CA HIS A 438 25.25 -10.96 5.95
C HIS A 438 24.23 -12.06 6.31
N ALA A 439 24.22 -12.53 7.56
CA ALA A 439 23.29 -13.58 7.97
C ALA A 439 21.82 -13.14 7.94
N GLN A 440 21.55 -11.88 8.29
CA GLN A 440 20.22 -11.29 8.18
C GLN A 440 19.82 -11.10 6.70
N ALA A 441 20.74 -10.67 5.85
CA ALA A 441 20.49 -10.54 4.42
C ALA A 441 20.18 -11.90 3.77
N GLU A 442 20.93 -12.95 4.10
CA GLU A 442 20.65 -14.31 3.62
C GLU A 442 19.29 -14.83 4.10
N GLN A 443 18.88 -14.47 5.34
CA GLN A 443 17.53 -14.78 5.81
C GLN A 443 16.46 -14.11 4.94
N VAL A 444 16.64 -12.83 4.59
CA VAL A 444 15.72 -12.09 3.71
C VAL A 444 15.61 -12.77 2.35
N ARG A 445 16.73 -13.20 1.75
CA ARG A 445 16.72 -13.93 0.45
C ARG A 445 15.93 -15.23 0.52
N SER A 446 16.02 -15.93 1.65
CA SER A 446 15.56 -17.31 1.75
C SER A 446 14.04 -17.49 1.76
N HIS A 447 13.26 -16.43 2.02
CA HIS A 447 11.82 -16.57 2.25
C HIS A 447 10.98 -15.52 1.50
N TYR A 448 10.34 -15.95 0.40
CA TYR A 448 9.51 -15.11 -0.47
C TYR A 448 8.31 -14.43 0.22
N ALA A 449 7.90 -14.93 1.40
CA ALA A 449 6.79 -14.35 2.14
C ALA A 449 7.18 -13.22 3.11
N GLY A 450 8.48 -12.94 3.30
CA GLY A 450 8.94 -11.95 4.27
C GLY A 450 10.16 -12.38 5.06
N TYR A 451 10.50 -11.64 6.11
CA TYR A 451 11.66 -11.92 6.96
C TYR A 451 11.39 -11.63 8.44
N SER A 452 12.24 -12.14 9.33
CA SER A 452 12.11 -11.92 10.77
C SER A 452 13.44 -11.63 11.45
N VAL A 453 13.62 -10.42 11.98
CA VAL A 453 14.87 -9.97 12.60
C VAL A 453 14.65 -9.45 14.02
N THR A 454 15.71 -9.49 14.83
CA THR A 454 15.71 -9.01 16.22
C THR A 454 16.66 -7.83 16.35
N PRO A 455 16.16 -6.58 16.17
CA PRO A 455 17.04 -5.41 16.19
C PRO A 455 17.43 -4.95 17.60
N ARG A 456 16.66 -5.34 18.61
CA ARG A 456 16.91 -5.04 20.03
C ARG A 456 16.51 -6.25 20.87
N LYS A 457 17.08 -6.35 22.08
CA LYS A 457 16.75 -7.43 23.03
C LYS A 457 15.25 -7.51 23.25
N GLY A 458 14.65 -8.67 23.00
CA GLY A 458 13.22 -8.87 23.23
C GLY A 458 12.28 -8.24 22.20
N LEU A 459 12.77 -7.52 21.17
CA LEU A 459 11.96 -7.07 20.04
C LEU A 459 12.22 -7.94 18.82
N ARG A 460 11.17 -8.47 18.21
CA ARG A 460 11.21 -9.11 16.90
C ARG A 460 10.36 -8.33 15.91
N ILE A 461 10.93 -8.02 14.77
CA ILE A 461 10.21 -7.45 13.64
C ILE A 461 9.95 -8.59 12.66
N ILE A 462 8.70 -8.80 12.29
CA ILE A 462 8.28 -9.75 11.26
C ILE A 462 7.68 -8.92 10.13
N ALA A 463 8.44 -8.73 9.06
CA ALA A 463 7.94 -8.12 7.84
C ALA A 463 7.34 -9.20 6.96
N ILE A 464 6.13 -9.00 6.44
CA ILE A 464 5.41 -9.96 5.60
C ILE A 464 4.99 -9.33 4.29
N ASN A 465 5.03 -10.12 3.21
CA ASN A 465 4.49 -9.70 1.92
C ASN A 465 2.96 -9.77 1.97
N THR A 466 2.34 -8.60 1.99
CA THR A 466 0.88 -8.45 2.05
C THR A 466 0.20 -8.58 0.69
N ASP A 467 0.96 -8.62 -0.41
CA ASP A 467 0.40 -8.84 -1.75
C ASP A 467 -0.24 -10.23 -1.87
N PHE A 468 0.08 -11.16 -0.98
CA PHE A 468 -0.57 -12.48 -0.89
C PHE A 468 -2.03 -12.44 -0.42
N TRP A 469 -2.54 -11.28 -0.03
CA TRP A 469 -3.98 -11.07 0.16
C TRP A 469 -4.53 -9.88 -0.62
N TYR A 470 -3.70 -9.12 -1.34
CA TYR A 470 -4.15 -7.99 -2.13
C TYR A 470 -5.02 -8.43 -3.30
N LYS A 471 -6.19 -7.82 -3.50
CA LYS A 471 -7.12 -8.27 -4.54
C LYS A 471 -6.58 -8.07 -5.97
N ASN A 472 -5.69 -7.11 -6.22
CA ASN A 472 -5.14 -6.87 -7.55
C ASN A 472 -3.97 -7.82 -7.87
N ASN A 473 -3.39 -8.49 -6.88
CA ASN A 473 -2.49 -9.61 -7.15
C ASN A 473 -3.31 -10.75 -7.75
N VAL A 474 -3.29 -10.85 -9.06
CA VAL A 474 -4.09 -11.80 -9.83
C VAL A 474 -3.72 -13.26 -9.56
N PHE A 475 -2.53 -13.54 -9.01
CA PHE A 475 -2.16 -14.87 -8.54
C PHE A 475 -2.96 -15.32 -7.32
N ASN A 476 -3.51 -14.40 -6.52
CA ASN A 476 -4.40 -14.73 -5.41
C ASN A 476 -5.74 -15.33 -5.87
N MET A 477 -6.03 -15.31 -7.18
CA MET A 477 -7.24 -15.91 -7.75
C MET A 477 -7.10 -17.43 -7.98
N ILE A 478 -5.95 -18.00 -7.67
CA ILE A 478 -5.66 -19.44 -7.77
C ILE A 478 -5.89 -20.07 -6.40
N HIS A 479 -6.70 -21.14 -6.33
CA HIS A 479 -7.02 -21.86 -5.10
C HIS A 479 -7.60 -20.98 -3.97
N THR A 480 -8.53 -20.10 -4.34
CA THR A 480 -9.16 -19.07 -3.48
C THR A 480 -9.86 -19.61 -2.22
N GLN A 481 -10.18 -20.91 -2.17
CA GLN A 481 -10.76 -21.57 -0.99
C GLN A 481 -9.72 -21.85 0.12
N ASN A 482 -8.43 -21.85 -0.21
CA ASN A 482 -7.35 -21.95 0.75
C ASN A 482 -7.01 -20.55 1.30
N PRO A 483 -7.22 -20.28 2.61
CA PRO A 483 -6.93 -18.97 3.18
C PRO A 483 -5.43 -18.64 3.23
N ASP A 484 -4.54 -19.61 3.00
CA ASP A 484 -3.10 -19.38 2.90
C ASP A 484 -2.46 -20.27 1.82
N TYR A 485 -2.90 -20.11 0.57
CA TYR A 485 -2.24 -20.79 -0.56
C TYR A 485 -0.77 -20.36 -0.72
N SER A 486 -0.46 -19.14 -0.30
CA SER A 486 0.88 -18.57 -0.34
C SER A 486 1.85 -19.20 0.66
N GLY A 487 1.38 -19.70 1.80
CA GLY A 487 2.22 -20.08 2.95
C GLY A 487 2.71 -18.90 3.81
N SER A 488 2.36 -17.66 3.47
CA SER A 488 2.80 -16.45 4.19
C SER A 488 2.24 -16.36 5.61
N LEU A 489 0.98 -16.75 5.81
CA LEU A 489 0.36 -16.73 7.13
C LEU A 489 0.88 -17.87 8.01
N ARG A 490 1.24 -19.01 7.41
CA ARG A 490 1.95 -20.09 8.10
C ARG A 490 3.30 -19.60 8.61
N PHE A 491 4.12 -18.99 7.76
CA PHE A 491 5.39 -18.36 8.14
C PHE A 491 5.22 -17.39 9.31
N LEU A 492 4.26 -16.46 9.22
CA LEU A 492 3.96 -15.52 10.31
C LEU A 492 3.60 -16.24 11.61
N THR A 493 2.72 -17.24 11.54
CA THR A 493 2.25 -17.97 12.71
C THR A 493 3.40 -18.73 13.40
N ASP A 494 4.31 -19.32 12.62
CA ASP A 494 5.47 -20.03 13.16
C ASP A 494 6.48 -19.09 13.83
N GLU A 495 6.75 -17.94 13.21
CA GLU A 495 7.60 -16.90 13.82
C GLU A 495 6.97 -16.33 15.10
N LEU A 496 5.65 -16.20 15.18
CA LEU A 496 4.93 -15.80 16.39
C LEU A 496 5.03 -16.85 17.51
N PHE A 497 4.94 -18.15 17.18
CA PHE A 497 5.19 -19.22 18.16
C PHE A 497 6.64 -19.20 18.65
N HIS A 498 7.60 -18.96 17.75
CA HIS A 498 9.00 -18.81 18.10
C HIS A 498 9.23 -17.62 19.04
N ALA A 499 8.60 -16.47 18.76
CA ALA A 499 8.63 -15.29 19.62
C ALA A 499 7.99 -15.55 20.99
N GLU A 500 6.82 -16.20 21.03
CA GLU A 500 6.13 -16.60 22.28
C GLU A 500 7.06 -17.45 23.16
N LYS A 501 7.72 -18.45 22.58
CA LYS A 501 8.65 -19.33 23.29
C LYS A 501 9.87 -18.59 23.85
N ARG A 502 10.35 -17.55 23.14
CA ARG A 502 11.50 -16.73 23.57
C ARG A 502 11.11 -15.59 24.50
N GLY A 503 9.82 -15.36 24.75
CA GLY A 503 9.35 -14.21 25.52
C GLY A 503 9.64 -12.88 24.81
N GLU A 504 9.56 -12.85 23.47
CA GLU A 504 9.76 -11.65 22.67
C GLU A 504 8.44 -10.91 22.43
N ARG A 505 8.54 -9.61 22.21
CA ARG A 505 7.49 -8.74 21.70
C ARG A 505 7.66 -8.58 20.20
N VAL A 506 6.55 -8.52 19.48
CA VAL A 506 6.55 -8.53 18.01
C VAL A 506 5.91 -7.27 17.44
N TRP A 507 6.59 -6.70 16.45
CA TRP A 507 5.98 -5.81 15.46
C TRP A 507 5.79 -6.56 14.15
N ILE A 508 4.55 -6.56 13.65
CA ILE A 508 4.24 -7.04 12.31
C ILE A 508 4.30 -5.82 11.39
N VAL A 509 5.06 -5.93 10.30
CA VAL A 509 5.20 -4.86 9.30
C VAL A 509 4.73 -5.41 7.94
N GLY A 510 3.85 -4.70 7.27
CA GLY A 510 3.36 -5.04 5.94
C GLY A 510 2.93 -3.78 5.19
N HIS A 511 2.37 -3.93 4.00
CA HIS A 511 1.93 -2.79 3.19
C HIS A 511 0.39 -2.72 3.15
N VAL A 512 -0.25 -3.64 2.43
CA VAL A 512 -1.71 -3.71 2.25
C VAL A 512 -2.38 -4.13 3.56
N LEU A 513 -3.22 -3.25 4.11
CA LEU A 513 -3.97 -3.55 5.33
C LEU A 513 -4.93 -4.75 5.19
N THR A 514 -5.43 -5.22 6.32
CA THR A 514 -6.37 -6.35 6.37
C THR A 514 -7.83 -5.93 6.52
N GLY A 515 -8.11 -4.70 6.96
CA GLY A 515 -9.44 -4.27 7.42
C GLY A 515 -9.91 -2.93 6.86
N TRP A 516 -10.26 -2.00 7.76
CA TRP A 516 -10.86 -0.70 7.43
C TRP A 516 -12.24 -0.86 6.74
N ASP A 517 -12.37 -0.50 5.47
CA ASP A 517 -13.59 -0.71 4.66
C ASP A 517 -13.63 -2.07 3.96
N GLY A 518 -12.54 -2.83 4.01
CA GLY A 518 -12.42 -4.15 3.39
C GLY A 518 -12.32 -4.13 1.87
N SER A 519 -12.09 -2.97 1.25
CA SER A 519 -12.05 -2.84 -0.19
C SER A 519 -10.74 -3.32 -0.83
N ASN A 520 -9.62 -3.31 -0.10
CA ASN A 520 -8.30 -3.65 -0.65
C ASN A 520 -7.97 -5.16 -0.64
N PRO A 521 -8.17 -5.91 0.45
CA PRO A 521 -7.72 -7.29 0.52
C PRO A 521 -8.85 -8.30 0.27
N LEU A 522 -8.46 -9.57 0.10
CA LEU A 522 -9.38 -10.71 0.01
C LEU A 522 -9.88 -11.15 1.40
N ASP A 523 -11.06 -11.75 1.43
CA ASP A 523 -11.74 -12.12 2.68
C ASP A 523 -11.06 -13.29 3.42
N ASN A 524 -10.72 -14.37 2.70
CA ASN A 524 -10.23 -15.59 3.34
C ASN A 524 -8.87 -15.41 4.04
N PRO A 525 -7.84 -14.79 3.42
CA PRO A 525 -6.57 -14.56 4.09
C PRO A 525 -6.69 -13.61 5.28
N THR A 526 -7.45 -12.52 5.14
CA THR A 526 -7.60 -11.54 6.24
C THR A 526 -8.41 -12.09 7.41
N ASN A 527 -9.35 -13.01 7.16
CA ASN A 527 -10.04 -13.74 8.23
C ASN A 527 -9.06 -14.62 9.03
N LEU A 528 -8.16 -15.36 8.36
CA LEU A 528 -7.15 -16.17 9.02
C LEU A 528 -6.12 -15.30 9.77
N PHE A 529 -5.65 -14.21 9.16
CA PHE A 529 -4.81 -13.23 9.83
C PHE A 529 -5.45 -12.71 11.12
N TYR A 530 -6.76 -12.43 11.11
CA TYR A 530 -7.48 -12.02 12.31
C TYR A 530 -7.40 -13.07 13.43
N GLN A 531 -7.58 -14.35 13.10
CA GLN A 531 -7.47 -15.45 14.09
C GLN A 531 -6.06 -15.55 14.66
N ILE A 532 -5.03 -15.33 13.82
CA ILE A 532 -3.62 -15.29 14.24
C ILE A 532 -3.40 -14.13 15.21
N VAL A 533 -3.87 -12.93 14.88
CA VAL A 533 -3.74 -11.76 15.75
C VAL A 533 -4.44 -11.97 17.08
N ASP A 534 -5.68 -12.46 17.10
CA ASP A 534 -6.43 -12.75 18.33
C ASP A 534 -5.70 -13.79 19.21
N ARG A 535 -5.07 -14.79 18.59
CA ARG A 535 -4.27 -15.80 19.30
C ARG A 535 -3.03 -15.24 19.98
N PHE A 536 -2.31 -14.31 19.36
CA PHE A 536 -0.98 -13.86 19.82
C PHE A 536 -0.97 -12.48 20.48
N ALA A 537 -2.09 -11.75 20.43
CA ALA A 537 -2.23 -10.44 21.06
C ALA A 537 -2.95 -10.51 22.43
N PRO A 538 -2.59 -9.64 23.39
CA PRO A 538 -1.55 -8.62 23.31
C PRO A 538 -0.20 -9.08 23.86
N HIS A 539 0.00 -10.37 24.15
CA HIS A 539 1.17 -10.83 24.90
C HIS A 539 2.44 -10.91 24.06
N VAL A 540 2.33 -11.36 22.80
CA VAL A 540 3.43 -11.37 21.82
C VAL A 540 3.35 -10.16 20.90
N ILE A 541 2.23 -9.98 20.20
CA ILE A 541 2.06 -8.87 19.25
C ILE A 541 1.87 -7.56 20.02
N ALA A 542 2.81 -6.63 19.85
CA ALA A 542 2.72 -5.28 20.40
C ALA A 542 1.96 -4.36 19.43
N HIS A 543 2.37 -4.32 18.16
CA HIS A 543 1.78 -3.47 17.12
C HIS A 543 1.86 -4.10 15.74
N ILE A 544 0.99 -3.62 14.85
CA ILE A 544 0.94 -3.97 13.44
C ILE A 544 1.05 -2.66 12.65
N PHE A 545 1.88 -2.61 11.62
CA PHE A 545 2.14 -1.42 10.82
C PHE A 545 1.88 -1.71 9.33
N PHE A 546 1.09 -0.84 8.69
CA PHE A 546 0.68 -0.91 7.29
C PHE A 546 0.80 0.47 6.62
N GLY A 547 0.55 0.51 5.31
CA GLY A 547 0.51 1.72 4.47
C GLY A 547 -0.67 1.66 3.50
N HIS A 548 -0.37 1.79 2.20
CA HIS A 548 -1.22 1.48 1.03
C HIS A 548 -2.38 2.45 0.77
N THR A 549 -3.13 2.84 1.80
CA THR A 549 -4.28 3.75 1.60
C THR A 549 -3.85 5.19 1.43
N HIS A 550 -2.56 5.48 1.55
CA HIS A 550 -2.00 6.83 1.55
C HIS A 550 -2.57 7.74 2.65
N GLU A 551 -3.39 7.25 3.58
CA GLU A 551 -4.19 8.03 4.51
C GLU A 551 -3.84 7.72 5.96
N ASP A 552 -4.00 8.69 6.86
CA ASP A 552 -3.76 8.46 8.29
C ASP A 552 -4.94 7.69 8.90
N GLN A 553 -4.73 6.40 9.17
CA GLN A 553 -5.79 5.49 9.61
C GLN A 553 -5.28 4.50 10.68
N PHE A 554 -6.24 3.90 11.39
CA PHE A 554 -6.00 2.75 12.26
C PHE A 554 -7.21 1.82 12.24
N ASN A 555 -7.02 0.56 12.65
CA ASN A 555 -8.14 -0.32 12.98
C ASN A 555 -7.81 -1.26 14.15
N VAL A 556 -8.84 -1.69 14.86
CA VAL A 556 -8.74 -2.49 16.08
C VAL A 556 -9.15 -3.95 15.83
N PHE A 557 -8.38 -4.86 16.44
CA PHE A 557 -8.68 -6.28 16.54
C PHE A 557 -9.23 -6.58 17.93
N TYR A 558 -10.26 -7.41 18.00
CA TYR A 558 -11.01 -7.74 19.22
C TYR A 558 -11.08 -9.26 19.38
N THR A 559 -11.32 -9.73 20.60
CA THR A 559 -11.52 -11.16 20.87
C THR A 559 -12.62 -11.79 20.03
N ASN A 560 -12.48 -13.08 19.71
CA ASN A 560 -13.49 -13.92 19.10
C ASN A 560 -14.01 -13.32 17.79
N ASN A 561 -13.09 -13.03 16.87
CA ASN A 561 -13.37 -12.44 15.55
C ASN A 561 -14.23 -11.14 15.60
N GLY A 562 -14.10 -10.36 16.67
CA GLY A 562 -14.84 -9.11 16.85
C GLY A 562 -16.35 -9.26 17.04
N THR A 563 -16.80 -10.38 17.61
CA THR A 563 -18.17 -10.58 18.12
C THR A 563 -18.62 -9.52 19.12
N SER A 564 -17.68 -8.88 19.82
CA SER A 564 -17.91 -7.67 20.62
C SER A 564 -16.90 -6.60 20.23
N LYS A 565 -17.36 -5.34 20.16
CA LYS A 565 -16.52 -4.15 19.91
C LYS A 565 -16.24 -3.34 21.18
N ALA A 566 -16.54 -3.90 22.34
CA ALA A 566 -16.30 -3.27 23.64
C ALA A 566 -14.79 -3.06 23.90
N ALA A 567 -14.41 -1.94 24.51
CA ALA A 567 -13.00 -1.63 24.80
C ALA A 567 -12.24 -2.73 25.59
N ALA A 568 -12.89 -3.44 26.50
CA ALA A 568 -12.30 -4.55 27.25
C ALA A 568 -11.98 -5.80 26.39
N ALA A 569 -12.60 -5.92 25.21
CA ALA A 569 -12.37 -6.99 24.26
C ALA A 569 -11.26 -6.67 23.25
N ALA A 570 -10.72 -5.45 23.25
CA ALA A 570 -9.68 -5.03 22.31
C ALA A 570 -8.34 -5.72 22.59
N LYS A 571 -7.67 -6.18 21.52
CA LYS A 571 -6.48 -7.04 21.57
C LYS A 571 -5.26 -6.44 20.89
N ALA A 572 -5.43 -5.94 19.67
CA ALA A 572 -4.36 -5.33 18.89
C ALA A 572 -4.87 -4.12 18.11
N VAL A 573 -3.95 -3.27 17.67
CA VAL A 573 -4.21 -2.16 16.76
C VAL A 573 -3.22 -2.23 15.61
N SER A 574 -3.70 -2.00 14.40
CA SER A 574 -2.84 -1.70 13.26
C SER A 574 -2.86 -0.21 12.94
N PHE A 575 -1.69 0.34 12.65
CA PHE A 575 -1.50 1.72 12.21
C PHE A 575 -1.16 1.76 10.73
N MET A 576 -1.95 2.51 9.97
CA MET A 576 -1.62 2.84 8.58
C MET A 576 -0.89 4.19 8.59
N ALA A 577 0.35 4.21 8.09
CA ALA A 577 1.05 5.47 7.87
C ALA A 577 0.45 6.22 6.67
N PRO A 578 0.35 7.55 6.73
CA PRO A 578 0.00 8.34 5.55
C PRO A 578 1.16 8.38 4.55
N SER A 579 0.84 8.67 3.30
CA SER A 579 1.82 8.73 2.21
C SER A 579 2.70 9.97 2.26
N ILE A 580 3.91 9.83 1.70
CA ILE A 580 4.70 10.96 1.22
C ILE A 580 4.15 11.44 -0.14
N THR A 581 3.68 10.55 -1.02
CA THR A 581 3.07 10.98 -2.29
C THR A 581 1.83 11.85 -2.07
N PRO A 582 1.71 12.99 -2.78
CA PRO A 582 0.49 13.78 -2.79
C PRO A 582 -0.59 13.21 -3.73
N GLY A 583 -0.24 12.20 -4.55
CA GLY A 583 -0.92 11.81 -5.79
C GLY A 583 -2.41 11.47 -5.70
N ASN A 584 -2.99 11.42 -4.51
CA ASN A 584 -4.39 11.10 -4.31
C ASN A 584 -5.12 12.21 -3.54
N ASN A 585 -4.94 13.46 -3.94
CA ASN A 585 -5.63 14.63 -3.36
C ASN A 585 -5.36 14.84 -1.86
N VAL A 586 -4.18 14.47 -1.41
CA VAL A 586 -3.79 14.51 0.00
C VAL A 586 -2.42 15.16 0.18
N ASN A 587 -2.14 15.69 1.37
CA ASN A 587 -0.86 16.33 1.65
C ASN A 587 0.22 15.29 2.01
N PRO A 588 1.48 15.45 1.55
CA PRO A 588 2.63 14.66 1.99
C PRO A 588 2.82 14.75 3.50
N ALA A 589 3.19 13.64 4.15
CA ALA A 589 3.32 13.60 5.60
C ALA A 589 4.40 12.64 6.12
N LEU A 590 4.83 12.90 7.35
CA LEU A 590 5.84 12.15 8.10
C LEU A 590 5.33 11.86 9.51
N ARG A 591 5.60 10.65 10.04
CA ARG A 591 5.22 10.26 11.40
C ARG A 591 6.43 9.84 12.22
N ILE A 592 6.64 10.50 13.36
CA ILE A 592 7.64 10.11 14.36
C ILE A 592 6.91 9.58 15.60
N MET A 593 7.16 8.33 15.95
CA MET A 593 6.55 7.65 17.09
C MET A 593 7.48 7.68 18.29
N HIS A 594 6.89 7.83 19.48
CA HIS A 594 7.56 7.54 20.75
C HIS A 594 7.19 6.13 21.15
N VAL A 595 8.18 5.29 21.41
CA VAL A 595 7.99 3.87 21.72
C VAL A 595 8.69 3.54 23.02
N ASN A 596 7.98 2.90 23.95
CA ASN A 596 8.59 2.45 25.19
C ASN A 596 9.69 1.41 24.90
N ALA A 597 10.91 1.69 25.34
CA ALA A 597 12.08 0.86 25.02
C ALA A 597 12.05 -0.55 25.65
N SER A 598 11.20 -0.77 26.67
CA SER A 598 11.09 -2.05 27.38
C SER A 598 9.89 -2.90 26.92
N THR A 599 8.75 -2.28 26.58
CA THR A 599 7.55 -3.00 26.13
C THR A 599 7.35 -3.01 24.62
N TYR A 600 8.03 -2.11 23.92
CA TYR A 600 7.88 -1.84 22.50
C TYR A 600 6.45 -1.42 22.11
N GLU A 601 5.72 -0.83 23.05
CA GLU A 601 4.40 -0.24 22.81
C GLU A 601 4.54 1.26 22.48
N VAL A 602 3.74 1.72 21.52
CA VAL A 602 3.68 3.14 21.11
C VAL A 602 3.09 3.96 22.24
N MET A 603 3.83 4.96 22.69
CA MET A 603 3.46 5.90 23.76
C MET A 603 2.81 7.15 23.20
N ASP A 604 3.23 7.62 22.03
CA ASP A 604 2.56 8.66 21.26
C ASP A 604 3.04 8.58 19.81
N TYR A 605 2.37 9.25 18.90
CA TYR A 605 2.96 9.57 17.61
C TYR A 605 2.64 10.99 17.20
N HIS A 606 3.60 11.60 16.54
CA HIS A 606 3.60 12.99 16.10
C HIS A 606 3.60 13.01 14.58
N GLN A 607 2.59 13.68 14.02
CA GLN A 607 2.41 13.77 12.58
C GLN A 607 2.83 15.16 12.11
N PHE A 608 3.60 15.20 11.03
CA PHE A 608 3.99 16.42 10.32
C PHE A 608 3.52 16.32 8.87
N TYR A 609 3.28 17.45 8.23
CA TYR A 609 2.78 17.50 6.85
C TYR A 609 3.22 18.78 6.13
N THR A 610 3.25 18.75 4.80
CA THR A 610 3.47 19.96 3.99
C THR A 610 2.30 20.21 3.04
N ARG A 611 2.02 21.48 2.75
CA ARG A 611 0.78 21.92 2.10
C ARG A 611 0.97 22.05 0.59
N VAL A 612 0.50 21.07 -0.18
CA VAL A 612 0.54 21.08 -1.66
C VAL A 612 0.00 22.38 -2.29
N PRO A 613 -1.10 23.01 -1.78
CA PRO A 613 -1.59 24.26 -2.36
C PRO A 613 -0.60 25.44 -2.34
N THR A 614 0.48 25.35 -1.54
CA THR A 614 1.53 26.39 -1.46
C THR A 614 2.64 26.19 -2.48
N PHE A 615 2.76 25.00 -3.08
CA PHE A 615 3.85 24.64 -3.96
C PHE A 615 3.97 25.51 -5.23
N PRO A 616 2.88 25.99 -5.85
CA PRO A 616 2.98 26.88 -7.02
C PRO A 616 3.73 28.19 -6.75
N ASP A 617 3.74 28.68 -5.50
CA ASP A 617 4.37 29.96 -5.15
C ASP A 617 5.87 29.80 -4.78
N LEU A 618 6.28 28.58 -4.40
CA LEU A 618 7.64 28.28 -3.92
C LEU A 618 8.76 28.60 -4.94
N PRO A 619 8.61 28.41 -6.28
CA PRO A 619 9.65 28.79 -7.24
C PRO A 619 10.02 30.28 -7.25
N SER A 620 9.14 31.14 -6.74
CA SER A 620 9.38 32.57 -6.59
C SER A 620 9.85 32.98 -5.17
N SER A 621 9.93 32.01 -4.27
CA SER A 621 10.35 32.19 -2.88
C SER A 621 11.84 31.88 -2.68
N SER A 622 12.36 32.16 -1.48
CA SER A 622 13.72 31.80 -1.07
C SER A 622 13.83 30.43 -0.39
N HIS A 623 12.75 29.65 -0.29
CA HIS A 623 12.71 28.37 0.45
C HIS A 623 11.93 27.27 -0.29
N GLY A 624 12.06 26.03 0.18
CA GLY A 624 11.30 24.86 -0.26
C GLY A 624 10.04 24.62 0.60
N PRO A 625 9.42 23.44 0.54
CA PRO A 625 8.22 23.12 1.32
C PRO A 625 8.44 23.29 2.83
N ILE A 626 7.42 23.80 3.51
CA ILE A 626 7.40 23.88 4.99
C ILE A 626 6.65 22.67 5.51
N TYR A 627 7.28 21.91 6.41
CA TYR A 627 6.69 20.79 7.11
C TYR A 627 6.21 21.28 8.48
N GLU A 628 4.91 21.34 8.67
CA GLU A 628 4.26 21.83 9.88
C GLU A 628 3.83 20.67 10.76
N TYR A 629 3.84 20.89 12.07
CA TYR A 629 3.22 19.97 13.02
C TYR A 629 1.71 19.90 12.81
N LEU A 630 1.18 18.68 12.65
CA LEU A 630 -0.25 18.42 12.50
C LEU A 630 -0.91 18.09 13.84
N TYR A 631 -0.44 17.04 14.52
CA TYR A 631 -1.00 16.63 15.82
C TYR A 631 -0.14 15.59 16.57
N SER A 632 -0.43 15.45 17.87
CA SER A 632 -0.07 14.31 18.71
C SER A 632 -1.32 13.46 18.90
N ALA A 633 -1.21 12.15 18.67
CA ALA A 633 -2.32 11.21 18.81
C ALA A 633 -2.89 11.21 20.23
N ARG A 634 -2.02 11.19 21.24
CA ARG A 634 -2.41 11.25 22.65
C ARG A 634 -3.16 12.54 22.98
N SER A 635 -2.64 13.68 22.52
CA SER A 635 -3.22 14.99 22.82
C SER A 635 -4.58 15.16 22.13
N ALA A 636 -4.71 14.69 20.89
CA ALA A 636 -5.96 14.76 20.14
C ALA A 636 -7.05 13.83 20.70
N TYR A 637 -6.69 12.65 21.19
CA TYR A 637 -7.63 11.56 21.42
C TYR A 637 -7.68 11.01 22.86
N GLY A 638 -6.90 11.54 23.80
CA GLY A 638 -6.78 10.99 25.17
C GLY A 638 -7.88 11.36 26.16
N ASN A 639 -8.88 12.14 25.76
CA ASN A 639 -10.03 12.47 26.60
C ASN A 639 -11.19 11.52 26.28
N PHE A 640 -11.65 10.75 27.25
CA PHE A 640 -12.76 9.80 27.14
C PHE A 640 -13.91 10.12 28.10
N THR A 641 -13.98 11.35 28.61
CA THR A 641 -14.90 11.73 29.70
C THR A 641 -16.36 11.46 29.36
N ALA A 642 -16.79 11.64 28.10
CA ALA A 642 -18.21 11.53 27.73
C ALA A 642 -18.70 10.07 27.65
N SER A 643 -17.85 9.13 27.20
CA SER A 643 -18.18 7.71 27.11
C SER A 643 -17.83 6.93 28.39
N ASN A 644 -17.02 7.49 29.28
CA ASN A 644 -16.37 6.74 30.36
C ASN A 644 -17.32 5.95 31.27
N ALA A 645 -18.46 6.55 31.63
CA ALA A 645 -19.44 5.93 32.54
C ALA A 645 -20.12 4.68 31.94
N ASN A 646 -20.18 4.58 30.60
CA ASN A 646 -20.81 3.48 29.88
C ASN A 646 -19.77 2.56 29.21
N SER A 647 -18.48 2.80 29.43
CA SER A 647 -17.40 2.02 28.84
C SER A 647 -17.22 0.71 29.58
N SER A 648 -16.93 -0.36 28.83
CA SER A 648 -16.49 -1.64 29.41
C SER A 648 -15.11 -1.57 30.08
N HIS A 649 -14.37 -0.46 29.86
CA HIS A 649 -13.06 -0.22 30.42
C HIS A 649 -12.95 1.23 30.93
N PRO A 650 -13.62 1.60 32.03
CA PRO A 650 -13.60 2.96 32.55
C PRO A 650 -12.17 3.35 32.99
N VAL A 651 -11.79 4.59 32.74
CA VAL A 651 -10.50 5.18 33.10
C VAL A 651 -10.71 6.22 34.18
N ALA A 652 -9.84 6.25 35.20
CA ALA A 652 -9.95 7.21 36.29
C ALA A 652 -9.97 8.66 35.76
N GLY A 653 -10.97 9.44 36.16
CA GLY A 653 -11.14 10.84 35.72
C GLY A 653 -11.46 11.02 34.23
N GLY A 654 -11.69 9.95 33.46
CA GLY A 654 -12.00 10.02 32.03
C GLY A 654 -10.81 10.38 31.13
N MET A 655 -9.60 10.49 31.67
CA MET A 655 -8.39 10.87 30.93
C MET A 655 -7.42 9.68 30.81
N TRP A 656 -6.96 9.37 29.60
CA TRP A 656 -5.98 8.30 29.40
C TRP A 656 -4.67 8.61 30.15
N PRO A 657 -4.11 7.67 30.93
CA PRO A 657 -2.91 7.95 31.71
C PRO A 657 -1.71 8.32 30.82
N ALA A 658 -0.97 9.36 31.19
CA ALA A 658 0.18 9.86 30.44
C ALA A 658 1.27 8.78 30.23
N SER A 659 1.46 7.90 31.22
CA SER A 659 2.44 6.82 31.19
C SER A 659 1.91 5.51 30.59
N ALA A 660 0.66 5.43 30.15
CA ALA A 660 0.07 4.23 29.56
C ALA A 660 0.16 4.27 28.03
N PRO A 661 0.52 3.18 27.34
CA PRO A 661 0.67 3.16 25.88
C PRO A 661 -0.65 3.40 25.14
N LEU A 662 -0.56 3.82 23.87
CA LEU A 662 -1.68 3.91 22.92
C LEU A 662 -2.01 2.52 22.36
N ASN A 663 -2.35 1.59 23.25
CA ASN A 663 -2.67 0.20 22.91
C ASN A 663 -4.08 0.05 22.32
N ALA A 664 -4.49 -1.18 22.00
CA ALA A 664 -5.80 -1.46 21.42
C ALA A 664 -6.99 -0.93 22.24
N THR A 665 -6.89 -0.94 23.57
CA THR A 665 -7.93 -0.41 24.47
C THR A 665 -8.09 1.09 24.32
N PHE A 666 -6.99 1.85 24.18
CA PHE A 666 -7.05 3.30 23.89
C PHE A 666 -7.86 3.59 22.64
N TRP A 667 -7.55 2.90 21.54
CA TRP A 667 -8.19 3.12 20.24
C TRP A 667 -9.64 2.63 20.24
N ALA A 668 -9.96 1.55 20.94
CA ALA A 668 -11.35 1.12 21.12
C ALA A 668 -12.15 2.15 21.94
N LYS A 669 -11.58 2.70 23.03
CA LYS A 669 -12.22 3.79 23.79
C LYS A 669 -12.43 5.05 22.95
N LEU A 670 -11.51 5.37 22.04
CA LEU A 670 -11.72 6.47 21.09
C LEU A 670 -12.97 6.24 20.24
N THR A 671 -13.23 5.02 19.77
CA THR A 671 -14.46 4.72 19.02
C THR A 671 -15.72 4.81 19.88
N GLU A 672 -15.66 4.43 21.16
CA GLU A 672 -16.76 4.65 22.13
C GLU A 672 -17.01 6.15 22.36
N GLU A 673 -15.95 6.94 22.46
CA GLU A 673 -16.02 8.38 22.65
C GLU A 673 -16.57 9.09 21.40
N MET A 674 -16.13 8.71 20.20
CA MET A 674 -16.62 9.23 18.92
C MET A 674 -18.12 8.97 18.71
N ALA A 675 -18.66 7.90 19.29
CA ALA A 675 -20.10 7.62 19.23
C ALA A 675 -20.93 8.66 20.00
N VAL A 676 -20.34 9.31 21.00
CA VAL A 676 -20.98 10.37 21.81
C VAL A 676 -20.57 11.76 21.31
N ARG A 677 -19.27 11.98 21.10
CA ARG A 677 -18.63 13.20 20.60
C ARG A 677 -18.29 13.07 19.12
N LYS A 678 -19.33 13.18 18.28
CA LYS A 678 -19.24 12.99 16.83
C LYS A 678 -18.25 13.94 16.14
N GLU A 679 -17.99 15.11 16.71
CA GLU A 679 -17.00 16.07 16.23
C GLU A 679 -15.58 15.49 16.17
N LEU A 680 -15.26 14.50 17.01
CA LEU A 680 -13.98 13.79 16.95
C LEU A 680 -13.82 12.99 15.65
N VAL A 681 -14.90 12.52 15.04
CA VAL A 681 -14.84 11.84 13.73
C VAL A 681 -14.50 12.84 12.63
N GLN A 682 -15.04 14.06 12.70
CA GLN A 682 -14.65 15.13 11.78
C GLN A 682 -13.18 15.51 11.98
N GLN A 683 -12.70 15.62 13.24
CA GLN A 683 -11.29 15.87 13.52
C GLN A 683 -10.39 14.76 12.96
N PHE A 684 -10.74 13.49 13.18
CA PHE A 684 -10.06 12.35 12.56
C PHE A 684 -10.05 12.44 11.03
N THR A 685 -11.18 12.81 10.41
CA THR A 685 -11.27 12.96 8.94
C THR A 685 -10.34 14.04 8.41
N VAL A 686 -10.11 15.12 9.16
CA VAL A 686 -9.11 16.14 8.81
C VAL A 686 -7.69 15.56 8.84
N TYR A 687 -7.35 14.78 9.86
CA TYR A 687 -6.02 14.16 9.97
C TYR A 687 -5.81 13.03 8.96
N GLN A 688 -6.85 12.26 8.65
CA GLN A 688 -6.85 11.24 7.60
C GLN A 688 -6.34 11.79 6.25
N GLY A 689 -6.77 13.00 5.89
CA GLY A 689 -6.33 13.72 4.68
C GLY A 689 -5.13 14.65 4.88
N ARG A 690 -4.57 14.68 6.10
CA ARG A 690 -3.47 15.55 6.54
C ARG A 690 -3.76 17.00 6.22
N ASN A 691 -4.94 17.45 6.64
CA ASN A 691 -5.44 18.80 6.42
C ASN A 691 -5.46 19.21 4.93
N SER A 692 -5.67 18.25 4.02
CA SER A 692 -5.85 18.54 2.61
C SER A 692 -7.16 19.30 2.39
N PRO A 693 -7.15 20.41 1.62
CA PRO A 693 -8.37 21.12 1.26
C PRO A 693 -9.25 20.34 0.29
N LYS A 694 -8.75 19.23 -0.27
CA LYS A 694 -9.52 18.34 -1.14
C LYS A 694 -10.30 17.29 -0.37
N SER A 695 -9.97 17.06 0.90
CA SER A 695 -10.65 16.05 1.70
C SER A 695 -12.10 16.45 2.02
N PRO A 696 -13.06 15.54 1.85
CA PRO A 696 -14.44 15.80 2.19
C PRO A 696 -14.63 15.85 3.71
N LYS A 697 -15.69 16.52 4.14
CA LYS A 697 -16.11 16.52 5.54
C LYS A 697 -16.90 15.24 5.87
N CYS A 698 -16.80 14.79 7.11
CA CYS A 698 -17.56 13.68 7.68
C CYS A 698 -18.44 14.19 8.82
N THR A 699 -19.54 14.87 8.47
CA THR A 699 -20.47 15.46 9.44
C THR A 699 -21.85 14.81 9.43
N THR A 700 -22.13 13.92 8.48
CA THR A 700 -23.40 13.18 8.42
C THR A 700 -23.36 11.98 9.35
N ASP A 701 -24.53 11.59 9.88
CA ASP A 701 -24.63 10.42 10.75
C ASP A 701 -24.16 9.13 10.08
N ASP A 702 -24.39 8.98 8.77
CA ASP A 702 -23.94 7.81 8.01
C ASP A 702 -22.41 7.77 7.89
N CYS A 703 -21.77 8.91 7.64
CA CYS A 703 -20.32 8.98 7.60
C CYS A 703 -19.71 8.70 8.98
N VAL A 704 -20.29 9.28 10.04
CA VAL A 704 -19.84 9.05 11.43
C VAL A 704 -19.93 7.57 11.79
N LYS A 705 -21.08 6.92 11.53
CA LYS A 705 -21.26 5.48 11.75
C LYS A 705 -20.27 4.65 10.94
N ALA A 706 -20.05 4.99 9.68
CA ALA A 706 -19.13 4.29 8.80
C ALA A 706 -17.69 4.35 9.33
N LYS A 707 -17.17 5.54 9.64
CA LYS A 707 -15.80 5.73 10.14
C LYS A 707 -15.55 4.98 11.45
N ILE A 708 -16.50 5.07 12.39
CA ILE A 708 -16.43 4.31 13.65
C ILE A 708 -16.37 2.79 13.35
N CYS A 709 -17.22 2.31 12.44
CA CYS A 709 -17.25 0.90 12.06
C CYS A 709 -15.94 0.44 11.38
N TYR A 710 -15.34 1.26 10.50
CA TYR A 710 -14.06 0.93 9.86
C TYR A 710 -12.91 0.85 10.87
N MET A 711 -12.84 1.78 11.83
CA MET A 711 -11.87 1.74 12.93
C MET A 711 -12.01 0.46 13.78
N GLN A 712 -13.19 -0.14 13.81
CA GLN A 712 -13.50 -1.37 14.56
C GLN A 712 -13.32 -2.66 13.72
N SER A 713 -12.83 -2.54 12.49
CA SER A 713 -12.80 -3.62 11.50
C SER A 713 -11.37 -4.04 11.16
N GLY A 714 -10.89 -5.12 11.81
CA GLY A 714 -9.56 -5.70 11.57
C GLY A 714 -9.44 -6.66 10.37
N SER A 715 -10.55 -6.96 9.69
CA SER A 715 -10.58 -7.83 8.51
C SER A 715 -11.52 -7.28 7.43
N ALA A 716 -11.35 -7.71 6.18
CA ALA A 716 -12.21 -7.26 5.09
C ALA A 716 -13.67 -7.66 5.30
N ILE A 717 -13.90 -8.84 5.88
CA ILE A 717 -15.24 -9.33 6.20
C ILE A 717 -15.98 -8.37 7.14
N LEU A 718 -15.29 -7.84 8.15
CA LEU A 718 -15.86 -6.87 9.07
C LEU A 718 -16.06 -5.51 8.38
N GLY A 719 -15.06 -5.03 7.63
CA GLY A 719 -15.13 -3.75 6.93
C GLY A 719 -16.27 -3.67 5.92
N LYS A 720 -16.52 -4.76 5.18
CA LYS A 720 -17.61 -4.87 4.20
C LYS A 720 -19.01 -4.85 4.83
N GLN A 721 -19.14 -5.08 6.14
CA GLN A 721 -20.42 -4.97 6.87
C GLN A 721 -20.73 -3.52 7.27
N CYS A 722 -19.73 -2.64 7.23
CA CYS A 722 -19.92 -1.22 7.51
C CYS A 722 -20.66 -0.52 6.34
N PRO A 723 -21.35 0.61 6.60
CA PRO A 723 -21.83 1.47 5.52
C PRO A 723 -20.66 1.84 4.59
N GLN A 724 -20.84 1.71 3.28
CA GLN A 724 -19.75 1.89 2.29
C GLN A 724 -19.72 3.32 1.73
N GLY A 725 -18.60 3.69 1.07
CA GLY A 725 -18.45 4.97 0.38
C GLY A 725 -17.88 6.12 1.23
N PHE A 726 -17.52 5.85 2.48
CA PHE A 726 -16.90 6.82 3.39
C PHE A 726 -15.47 6.42 3.79
N GLY A 727 -14.90 5.37 3.19
CA GLY A 727 -13.59 4.82 3.56
C GLY A 727 -12.45 5.81 3.34
N SER A 728 -12.44 6.46 2.18
CA SER A 728 -11.35 7.35 1.73
C SER A 728 -11.72 8.84 1.80
N VAL A 729 -10.70 9.70 1.95
CA VAL A 729 -10.80 11.16 1.83
C VAL A 729 -10.10 11.74 0.59
N GLN A 730 -9.78 10.89 -0.38
CA GLN A 730 -9.05 11.23 -1.61
C GLN A 730 -9.97 11.71 -2.76
N SER A 731 -10.83 12.72 -2.50
CA SER A 731 -11.82 13.19 -3.49
C SER A 731 -11.34 14.25 -4.47
#